data_AF-A0A1W9Q9V6-F1
#
_entry.id   AF-A0A1W9Q9V6-F1
#
_cell.length_a   1.000
_cell.length_b   1.000
_cell.length_c   1.000
_cell.angle_alpha   90.00
_cell.angle_beta   90.00
_cell.angle_gamma   90.00
#
_symmetry.space_group_name_H-M   'P 1'
#
loop_
_entity.id
_entity.type
_entity.pdbx_description
1 polymer ?
#
loop_
_entity_poly.entity_id
_entity_poly.type
_entity_poly.pdbx_seq_one_letter_code
_entity_poly.pdbx_strand_id
1 'polypeptide(L)'
;MGPDTSSWRDILTALRRTSLRPRSGFALLIVLFSGAWSSSASAQAAKPRAPSLELPASRQSLAVRGAFGPSEVRFWACPPRGACTEPASPLKVALPEGLAPEHLERKPLKAGELQLLRLVAREGGPFELLIAPPAVDSTGAASSAAAAEPLPTALLQGPLGKDESLRALPDGKLIVARSVRACDDPNGRELLVDVRRFDETKRAFVRARLSLLDDAELNAAEPLELSPASSELPSPIAPLAGSTSEAQSWIYGQGTGEIPWATLSFAPEAGSKLRLELAPGPDTALLLLLGSKTHTLKVPASTSPRVYELPLSALLAPEEGSETPACALLTTGAAGAPVRKVSFSRADRSYGSPETWVRELSGQEPALYQKALTTDLAAAARAIQDEFPSLDSAGRARAIEILLDTPGELALGPLVTIAALGSEVERERADNELDAYDAERVFEAAAGEFSPKKGPRAASFARVMAQAAPDKALLPLARSLGETARSKTKNPKRREEELEVRRTIRAALRTAVANAEHPEEIEELLKDSRQKVATRRELLRAAGAHRKKLGFSLAPFLTELASGFEGEYVLLELLLELDTELDPKLRSRIEGRLAGQADADWQPVHLFAYQTRLLELLTERPLSPETRARFLAGTESALSSPSRVVRTGALLFLREVDPRKARAAEARVLELLDRDEWLEVRAEAAITYGTLSAALPEADKDRAEEALASRLRKNKEELSLARALVRALAKSGGPRARAELRSALEKKGPAQLRGDAAEALGRLCETSAIDELTTHALVLSRPTTEGDVTLGLAAARALARLAPSDLEKRLQPLREKSVPGPIQGQLSAILESTPNACSKK
;
A
#
# COMPACT_ATOMS: atom_id res chain seq x y z
N MET A 1 61.68 -22.42 50.74
CA MET A 1 62.44 -23.16 49.71
C MET A 1 62.18 -22.47 48.38
N GLY A 2 63.08 -21.55 47.98
CA GLY A 2 62.99 -20.87 46.69
C GLY A 2 63.74 -21.65 45.61
N PRO A 3 63.34 -21.59 44.32
CA PRO A 3 64.16 -22.09 43.24
C PRO A 3 65.10 -21.01 42.73
N ASP A 4 66.31 -21.49 42.49
CA ASP A 4 67.56 -20.81 42.20
C ASP A 4 67.63 -20.29 40.76
N THR A 5 68.27 -19.14 40.60
CA THR A 5 68.46 -18.40 39.36
C THR A 5 69.86 -18.66 38.81
N SER A 6 69.99 -19.59 37.87
CA SER A 6 71.27 -19.79 37.15
C SER A 6 71.10 -20.44 35.77
N SER A 7 70.56 -19.69 34.78
CA SER A 7 70.86 -19.99 33.36
C SER A 7 70.67 -18.82 32.37
N TRP A 8 70.58 -17.57 32.84
CA TRP A 8 70.38 -16.40 31.96
C TRP A 8 71.67 -15.64 31.59
N ARG A 9 72.85 -16.06 32.08
CA ARG A 9 74.13 -15.35 31.86
C ARG A 9 74.88 -15.70 30.56
N ASP A 10 74.56 -16.81 29.90
CA ASP A 10 75.33 -17.22 28.71
C ASP A 10 74.75 -16.71 27.38
N ILE A 11 73.47 -16.33 27.33
CA ILE A 11 72.80 -15.89 26.09
C ILE A 11 73.05 -14.40 25.80
N LEU A 12 73.28 -13.58 26.84
CA LEU A 12 73.52 -12.13 26.68
C LEU A 12 74.97 -11.76 26.31
N THR A 13 75.89 -12.73 26.29
CA THR A 13 77.31 -12.49 25.99
C THR A 13 77.64 -12.61 24.49
N ALA A 14 76.73 -13.14 23.66
CA ALA A 14 76.99 -13.35 22.23
C ALA A 14 76.55 -12.21 21.28
N LEU A 15 75.79 -11.21 21.74
CA LEU A 15 75.19 -10.18 20.86
C LEU A 15 75.71 -8.74 21.05
N ARG A 16 76.88 -8.55 21.70
CA ARG A 16 77.46 -7.20 21.93
C ARG A 16 78.72 -6.85 21.12
N ARG A 17 79.02 -7.55 20.03
CA ARG A 17 80.13 -7.19 19.13
C ARG A 17 79.72 -7.29 17.67
N THR A 18 79.26 -6.18 17.08
CA THR A 18 79.92 -5.50 15.95
C THR A 18 79.00 -4.44 15.35
N SER A 19 79.57 -3.25 15.21
CA SER A 19 79.03 -2.03 14.62
C SER A 19 79.01 -2.10 13.09
N LEU A 20 78.00 -1.50 12.44
CA LEU A 20 78.12 -0.55 11.31
C LEU A 20 76.71 -0.19 10.76
N ARG A 21 76.41 1.11 10.67
CA ARG A 21 75.32 1.72 9.83
C ARG A 21 75.72 1.56 8.34
N PRO A 22 74.84 1.64 7.29
CA PRO A 22 73.67 2.52 7.18
C PRO A 22 72.46 2.08 6.26
N ARG A 23 71.43 2.93 6.26
CA ARG A 23 70.47 3.32 5.19
C ARG A 23 69.55 2.27 4.50
N SER A 24 68.29 2.73 4.36
CA SER A 24 67.16 2.20 3.57
C SER A 24 66.62 0.83 4.01
N GLY A 25 65.44 0.87 4.64
CA GLY A 25 64.75 -0.30 5.14
C GLY A 25 63.91 -1.01 4.07
N PHE A 26 64.01 -2.33 4.05
CA PHE A 26 62.88 -3.24 3.88
C PHE A 26 63.23 -4.64 4.45
N ALA A 27 62.30 -5.14 5.28
CA ALA A 27 61.96 -6.52 5.61
C ALA A 27 62.89 -7.44 6.45
N LEU A 28 62.22 -8.43 7.09
CA LEU A 28 62.68 -9.61 7.86
C LEU A 28 62.89 -9.36 9.37
N LEU A 29 62.28 -10.09 10.33
CA LEU A 29 62.22 -11.54 10.64
C LEU A 29 61.02 -11.75 11.64
N ILE A 30 60.21 -12.82 11.63
CA ILE A 30 60.42 -14.20 12.20
C ILE A 30 60.84 -14.15 13.70
N VAL A 31 60.32 -14.92 14.67
CA VAL A 31 59.34 -16.02 14.86
C VAL A 31 59.21 -16.19 16.40
N LEU A 32 58.17 -16.84 16.94
CA LEU A 32 58.28 -18.02 17.84
C LEU A 32 56.93 -18.44 18.43
N PHE A 33 56.71 -19.76 18.34
CA PHE A 33 55.51 -20.54 18.64
C PHE A 33 55.77 -21.46 19.84
N SER A 34 54.73 -21.74 20.63
CA SER A 34 54.50 -23.01 21.34
C SER A 34 52.98 -23.11 21.59
N GLY A 35 52.20 -23.93 20.88
CA GLY A 35 51.95 -25.38 21.11
C GLY A 35 50.76 -25.53 22.07
N ALA A 36 49.61 -26.17 21.77
CA ALA A 36 49.28 -27.24 20.83
C ALA A 36 47.74 -27.34 20.59
N TRP A 37 47.38 -28.17 19.59
CA TRP A 37 46.08 -28.80 19.25
C TRP A 37 45.35 -28.41 17.93
N SER A 38 45.51 -29.33 16.97
CA SER A 38 44.63 -29.81 15.88
C SER A 38 44.08 -28.85 14.80
N SER A 39 44.83 -28.80 13.69
CA SER A 39 44.43 -28.94 12.28
C SER A 39 42.95 -28.75 11.84
N SER A 40 42.69 -27.70 11.07
CA SER A 40 42.36 -27.82 9.64
C SER A 40 42.65 -26.50 8.91
N ALA A 41 43.41 -26.59 7.81
CA ALA A 41 43.86 -25.45 7.02
C ALA A 41 42.77 -25.06 6.01
N SER A 42 42.36 -23.80 6.02
CA SER A 42 41.56 -23.18 4.96
C SER A 42 42.46 -22.21 4.19
N ALA A 43 42.81 -22.59 2.96
CA ALA A 43 43.47 -21.72 1.99
C ALA A 43 42.54 -20.54 1.65
N GLN A 44 43.00 -19.30 1.90
CA GLN A 44 42.36 -18.10 1.36
C GLN A 44 42.62 -18.03 -0.15
N ALA A 45 41.68 -18.58 -0.93
CA ALA A 45 41.59 -18.32 -2.36
C ALA A 45 41.05 -16.90 -2.59
N ALA A 46 41.68 -16.16 -3.50
CA ALA A 46 41.15 -14.92 -4.03
C ALA A 46 39.72 -15.15 -4.56
N LYS A 47 38.76 -14.30 -4.14
CA LYS A 47 37.36 -14.38 -4.60
C LYS A 47 37.34 -14.38 -6.15
N PRO A 48 36.81 -15.41 -6.82
CA PRO A 48 36.61 -15.35 -8.26
C PRO A 48 35.60 -14.24 -8.56
N ARG A 49 35.94 -13.33 -9.47
CA ARG A 49 34.97 -12.40 -10.04
C ARG A 49 33.87 -13.21 -10.71
N ALA A 50 32.61 -12.85 -10.45
CA ALA A 50 31.46 -13.47 -11.11
C ALA A 50 31.62 -13.31 -12.63
N PRO A 51 31.44 -14.37 -13.43
CA PRO A 51 31.59 -14.27 -14.87
C PRO A 51 30.42 -13.45 -15.45
N SER A 52 30.74 -12.37 -16.17
CA SER A 52 29.77 -11.45 -16.76
C SER A 52 29.63 -11.67 -18.26
N LEU A 53 28.42 -11.55 -18.79
CA LEU A 53 28.13 -11.56 -20.23
C LEU A 53 27.97 -10.10 -20.70
N GLU A 54 28.90 -9.60 -21.50
CA GLU A 54 28.84 -8.22 -22.01
C GLU A 54 27.94 -8.10 -23.25
N LEU A 55 27.15 -7.03 -23.33
CA LEU A 55 26.23 -6.75 -24.43
C LEU A 55 26.81 -5.67 -25.35
N PRO A 56 26.78 -5.86 -26.69
CA PRO A 56 27.08 -4.77 -27.61
C PRO A 56 25.95 -3.72 -27.57
N ALA A 57 26.32 -2.44 -27.46
CA ALA A 57 25.43 -1.31 -27.21
C ALA A 57 24.31 -1.06 -28.25
N SER A 58 24.26 -1.82 -29.34
CA SER A 58 23.40 -1.57 -30.50
C SER A 58 22.12 -2.41 -30.58
N ARG A 59 21.72 -3.17 -29.54
CA ARG A 59 20.52 -4.04 -29.59
C ARG A 59 19.61 -3.92 -28.38
N GLN A 60 18.30 -3.78 -28.63
CA GLN A 60 17.26 -3.51 -27.61
C GLN A 60 16.57 -4.78 -27.03
N SER A 61 16.85 -5.99 -27.53
CA SER A 61 16.31 -7.25 -26.94
C SER A 61 17.10 -8.49 -27.37
N LEU A 62 17.31 -9.45 -26.44
CA LEU A 62 17.91 -10.77 -26.69
C LEU A 62 17.13 -11.86 -25.93
N ALA A 63 17.11 -13.08 -26.47
CA ALA A 63 16.61 -14.27 -25.80
C ALA A 63 17.80 -15.08 -25.25
N VAL A 64 17.81 -15.43 -23.97
CA VAL A 64 18.85 -16.28 -23.38
C VAL A 64 18.43 -17.75 -23.50
N ARG A 65 19.32 -18.61 -24.00
CA ARG A 65 19.15 -20.06 -24.00
C ARG A 65 20.24 -20.71 -23.14
N GLY A 66 19.84 -21.73 -22.37
CA GLY A 66 20.76 -22.55 -21.60
C GLY A 66 20.77 -23.99 -22.11
N ALA A 67 21.94 -24.62 -22.15
CA ALA A 67 22.09 -26.07 -22.28
C ALA A 67 22.78 -26.65 -21.06
N PHE A 68 22.30 -27.81 -20.63
CA PHE A 68 22.84 -28.53 -19.49
C PHE A 68 23.91 -29.52 -19.94
N GLY A 69 25.08 -29.43 -19.31
CA GLY A 69 26.10 -30.47 -19.33
C GLY A 69 26.10 -31.26 -18.02
N PRO A 70 26.88 -32.34 -17.91
CA PRO A 70 26.91 -33.21 -16.74
C PRO A 70 27.33 -32.53 -15.43
N SER A 71 28.10 -31.44 -15.53
CA SER A 71 28.67 -30.71 -14.39
C SER A 71 28.62 -29.18 -14.53
N GLU A 72 27.98 -28.66 -15.58
CA GLU A 72 27.89 -27.22 -15.85
C GLU A 72 26.64 -26.85 -16.64
N VAL A 73 26.13 -25.63 -16.47
CA VAL A 73 25.11 -25.03 -17.35
C VAL A 73 25.80 -24.01 -18.24
N ARG A 74 25.56 -24.11 -19.55
CA ARG A 74 26.09 -23.20 -20.57
C ARG A 74 24.98 -22.26 -21.02
N PHE A 75 25.19 -20.96 -20.89
CA PHE A 75 24.24 -19.94 -21.37
C PHE A 75 24.76 -19.22 -22.61
N TRP A 76 23.86 -18.93 -23.54
CA TRP A 76 24.11 -18.12 -24.73
C TRP A 76 23.01 -17.07 -24.90
N ALA A 77 23.37 -15.88 -25.39
CA ALA A 77 22.41 -14.89 -25.84
C ALA A 77 22.14 -15.07 -27.34
N CYS A 78 20.86 -15.17 -27.71
CA CYS A 78 20.40 -15.36 -29.07
C CYS A 78 19.49 -14.21 -29.53
N PRO A 79 19.52 -13.84 -30.82
CA PRO A 79 18.54 -12.90 -31.35
C PRO A 79 17.11 -13.45 -31.20
N PRO A 80 16.11 -12.60 -30.89
CA PRO A 80 14.76 -13.05 -30.51
C PRO A 80 14.00 -13.81 -31.62
N ARG A 81 14.44 -13.73 -32.89
CA ARG A 81 13.83 -14.44 -34.04
C ARG A 81 14.87 -15.04 -35.00
N GLY A 82 15.90 -15.72 -34.48
CA GLY A 82 16.91 -16.41 -35.31
C GLY A 82 17.43 -17.71 -34.71
N ALA A 83 18.03 -18.56 -35.55
CA ALA A 83 18.77 -19.73 -35.07
C ALA A 83 20.00 -19.29 -34.28
N CYS A 84 20.19 -19.85 -33.08
CA CYS A 84 21.40 -19.63 -32.32
C CYS A 84 22.54 -20.39 -33.00
N THR A 85 23.43 -19.71 -33.71
CA THR A 85 24.75 -20.28 -34.01
C THR A 85 25.54 -20.28 -32.70
N GLU A 86 25.97 -21.45 -32.22
CA GLU A 86 26.77 -21.56 -30.99
C GLU A 86 27.94 -20.58 -31.04
N PRO A 87 27.99 -19.54 -30.19
CA PRO A 87 29.13 -18.64 -30.16
C PRO A 87 30.33 -19.37 -29.55
N ALA A 88 31.54 -18.94 -29.94
CA ALA A 88 32.80 -19.59 -29.57
C ALA A 88 33.09 -19.66 -28.04
N SER A 89 32.30 -19.01 -27.19
CA SER A 89 32.53 -18.99 -25.73
C SER A 89 31.22 -18.80 -24.94
N PRO A 90 30.53 -19.89 -24.55
CA PRO A 90 29.37 -19.81 -23.66
C PRO A 90 29.74 -19.40 -22.23
N LEU A 91 28.84 -18.73 -21.53
CA LEU A 91 28.95 -18.54 -20.08
C LEU A 91 28.72 -19.88 -19.38
N LYS A 92 29.76 -20.39 -18.72
CA LYS A 92 29.73 -21.68 -18.01
C LYS A 92 29.54 -21.45 -16.51
N VAL A 93 28.52 -22.08 -15.94
CA VAL A 93 28.27 -22.09 -14.49
C VAL A 93 28.39 -23.52 -14.01
N ALA A 94 29.39 -23.82 -13.18
CA ALA A 94 29.57 -25.15 -12.61
C ALA A 94 28.40 -25.51 -11.68
N LEU A 95 27.89 -26.73 -11.79
CA LEU A 95 26.88 -27.28 -10.89
C LEU A 95 27.57 -28.01 -9.73
N PRO A 96 27.07 -27.89 -8.48
CA PRO A 96 27.55 -28.71 -7.37
C PRO A 96 27.35 -30.21 -7.67
N GLU A 97 28.28 -31.05 -7.22
CA GLU A 97 28.21 -32.51 -7.42
C GLU A 97 26.87 -33.09 -6.93
N GLY A 98 26.21 -33.91 -7.76
CA GLY A 98 24.95 -34.60 -7.42
C GLY A 98 23.67 -33.93 -7.91
N LEU A 99 23.73 -32.72 -8.49
CA LEU A 99 22.54 -32.02 -9.00
C LEU A 99 22.31 -32.27 -10.50
N ALA A 100 21.29 -33.08 -10.82
CA ALA A 100 20.77 -33.22 -12.19
C ALA A 100 19.53 -32.30 -12.37
N PRO A 101 19.60 -31.23 -13.19
CA PRO A 101 18.48 -30.32 -13.41
C PRO A 101 17.46 -30.90 -14.41
N GLU A 102 16.16 -30.72 -14.16
CA GLU A 102 15.09 -31.25 -15.01
C GLU A 102 14.44 -30.21 -15.95
N HIS A 103 14.27 -28.95 -15.53
CA HIS A 103 13.57 -27.92 -16.34
C HIS A 103 14.08 -26.49 -16.09
N LEU A 104 13.97 -25.63 -17.11
CA LEU A 104 14.31 -24.20 -17.06
C LEU A 104 13.11 -23.38 -17.58
N GLU A 105 12.49 -22.59 -16.71
CA GLU A 105 11.31 -21.78 -17.06
C GLU A 105 11.75 -20.51 -17.82
N ARG A 106 11.27 -20.32 -19.06
CA ARG A 106 11.66 -19.19 -19.92
C ARG A 106 10.66 -18.03 -19.79
N LYS A 107 11.14 -16.82 -19.46
CA LYS A 107 10.40 -15.57 -19.64
C LYS A 107 11.15 -14.60 -20.55
N PRO A 108 10.48 -13.86 -21.44
CA PRO A 108 11.12 -12.86 -22.29
C PRO A 108 11.60 -11.66 -21.47
N LEU A 109 12.80 -11.14 -21.78
CA LEU A 109 13.42 -9.99 -21.10
C LEU A 109 12.95 -8.66 -21.71
N LYS A 110 12.66 -7.66 -20.88
CA LYS A 110 12.54 -6.24 -21.26
C LYS A 110 13.75 -5.48 -20.70
N ALA A 111 14.19 -4.42 -21.39
CA ALA A 111 15.34 -3.62 -20.95
C ALA A 111 15.06 -2.95 -19.59
N GLY A 112 15.99 -3.10 -18.64
CA GLY A 112 15.97 -2.41 -17.34
C GLY A 112 15.45 -3.21 -16.13
N GLU A 113 15.03 -4.46 -16.31
CA GLU A 113 14.57 -5.31 -15.19
C GLU A 113 15.65 -6.28 -14.67
N LEU A 114 15.81 -6.35 -13.35
CA LEU A 114 16.49 -7.46 -12.66
C LEU A 114 15.58 -8.69 -12.68
N GLN A 115 16.10 -9.85 -13.10
CA GLN A 115 15.33 -11.09 -12.99
C GLN A 115 16.12 -12.23 -12.36
N LEU A 116 15.33 -13.14 -11.80
CA LEU A 116 15.69 -14.16 -10.84
C LEU A 116 15.28 -15.51 -11.46
N LEU A 117 16.28 -16.28 -11.90
CA LEU A 117 16.09 -17.56 -12.58
C LEU A 117 16.01 -18.67 -11.53
N ARG A 118 14.86 -19.34 -11.47
CA ARG A 118 14.64 -20.45 -10.54
C ARG A 118 14.97 -21.78 -11.21
N LEU A 119 15.95 -22.49 -10.67
CA LEU A 119 16.37 -23.83 -11.09
C LEU A 119 15.78 -24.84 -10.10
N VAL A 120 15.04 -25.83 -10.61
CA VAL A 120 14.45 -26.89 -9.78
C VAL A 120 15.28 -28.16 -9.93
N ALA A 121 15.83 -28.64 -8.81
CA ALA A 121 16.61 -29.87 -8.76
C ALA A 121 15.80 -31.02 -8.15
N ARG A 122 16.14 -32.25 -8.55
CA ARG A 122 15.46 -33.49 -8.16
C ARG A 122 15.53 -33.76 -6.65
N GLU A 123 16.66 -33.43 -6.04
CA GLU A 123 16.88 -33.46 -4.59
C GLU A 123 17.63 -32.18 -4.18
N GLY A 124 17.07 -31.39 -3.26
CA GLY A 124 17.73 -30.17 -2.75
C GLY A 124 16.95 -28.85 -2.83
N GLY A 125 15.70 -28.85 -3.30
CA GLY A 125 14.88 -27.63 -3.37
C GLY A 125 15.32 -26.65 -4.49
N PRO A 126 14.53 -25.59 -4.74
CA PRO A 126 14.82 -24.66 -5.83
C PRO A 126 15.97 -23.70 -5.47
N PHE A 127 16.88 -23.49 -6.41
CA PHE A 127 17.94 -22.47 -6.32
C PHE A 127 17.59 -21.29 -7.22
N GLU A 128 18.02 -20.09 -6.83
CA GLU A 128 17.68 -18.84 -7.49
C GLU A 128 18.96 -18.11 -7.95
N LEU A 129 19.07 -17.85 -9.25
CA LEU A 129 20.20 -17.14 -9.88
C LEU A 129 19.75 -15.73 -10.29
N LEU A 130 20.38 -14.71 -9.72
CA LEU A 130 20.10 -13.31 -10.04
C LEU A 130 20.98 -12.84 -11.21
N ILE A 131 20.39 -12.30 -12.27
CA ILE A 131 21.12 -11.69 -13.40
C ILE A 131 20.81 -10.19 -13.43
N ALA A 132 21.86 -9.36 -13.33
CA ALA A 132 21.76 -7.90 -13.33
C ALA A 132 22.25 -7.29 -14.68
N PRO A 133 21.69 -6.15 -15.13
CA PRO A 133 22.20 -5.43 -16.30
C PRO A 133 23.57 -4.77 -16.02
N PRO A 134 24.39 -4.53 -17.06
CA PRO A 134 25.71 -3.92 -16.89
C PRO A 134 25.61 -2.45 -16.44
N ALA A 135 26.49 -2.05 -15.51
CA ALA A 135 26.72 -0.66 -15.18
C ALA A 135 27.49 0.03 -16.33
N VAL A 136 27.08 1.24 -16.69
CA VAL A 136 27.73 2.04 -17.73
C VAL A 136 29.03 2.60 -17.15
N ASP A 137 30.18 2.04 -17.54
CA ASP A 137 31.49 2.61 -17.21
C ASP A 137 31.88 3.67 -18.25
N SER A 138 32.02 4.92 -17.80
CA SER A 138 32.73 5.98 -18.51
C SER A 138 34.23 5.79 -18.34
N THR A 139 34.96 5.64 -19.45
CA THR A 139 36.41 5.47 -19.48
C THR A 139 37.16 6.78 -19.20
N GLY A 140 38.16 6.75 -18.31
CA GLY A 140 39.11 7.86 -18.14
C GLY A 140 39.99 7.85 -16.87
N ALA A 141 41.02 7.00 -16.84
CA ALA A 141 42.30 7.11 -16.11
C ALA A 141 42.33 7.08 -14.54
N ALA A 142 42.62 5.87 -14.04
CA ALA A 142 43.56 5.48 -12.98
C ALA A 142 43.56 6.16 -11.58
N SER A 143 43.39 5.29 -10.58
CA SER A 143 43.85 5.34 -9.18
C SER A 143 42.77 5.56 -8.10
N SER A 144 42.66 4.53 -7.25
CA SER A 144 42.00 4.43 -5.95
C SER A 144 40.49 4.15 -5.94
N ALA A 145 40.17 3.07 -5.23
CA ALA A 145 38.85 2.51 -5.06
C ALA A 145 38.02 3.34 -4.05
N ALA A 146 36.83 3.76 -4.47
CA ALA A 146 35.74 4.15 -3.59
C ALA A 146 34.43 3.90 -4.35
N ALA A 147 33.48 3.26 -3.67
CA ALA A 147 32.15 2.98 -4.18
C ALA A 147 31.43 4.29 -4.55
N ALA A 148 31.00 4.42 -5.80
CA ALA A 148 30.04 5.44 -6.21
C ALA A 148 28.62 4.89 -5.96
N GLU A 149 27.85 5.61 -5.14
CA GLU A 149 26.43 5.38 -4.93
C GLU A 149 25.63 5.69 -6.21
N PRO A 150 24.59 4.91 -6.56
CA PRO A 150 23.65 5.31 -7.60
C PRO A 150 22.75 6.46 -7.09
N LEU A 151 22.58 7.48 -7.94
CA LEU A 151 21.56 8.52 -7.79
C LEU A 151 20.15 7.91 -7.64
N PRO A 152 19.24 8.55 -6.89
CA PRO A 152 18.00 7.93 -6.46
C PRO A 152 17.00 7.77 -7.61
N THR A 153 16.62 6.52 -7.87
CA THR A 153 15.41 6.13 -8.61
C THR A 153 14.19 6.44 -7.74
N ALA A 154 13.83 7.72 -7.65
CA ALA A 154 12.61 8.16 -6.99
C ALA A 154 11.75 8.90 -8.03
N LEU A 155 10.92 8.16 -8.77
CA LEU A 155 9.69 8.64 -9.38
C LEU A 155 8.94 7.41 -9.93
N LEU A 156 7.70 7.24 -9.49
CA LEU A 156 6.75 6.17 -9.84
C LEU A 156 6.81 4.85 -9.05
N GLN A 157 6.84 4.91 -7.72
CA GLN A 157 6.23 3.85 -6.89
C GLN A 157 5.55 4.48 -5.66
N GLY A 158 4.31 4.92 -5.84
CA GLY A 158 3.40 5.23 -4.75
C GLY A 158 2.01 4.69 -5.11
N PRO A 159 1.26 4.09 -4.17
CA PRO A 159 -0.12 3.68 -4.46
C PRO A 159 -0.96 4.92 -4.78
N LEU A 160 -1.78 4.84 -5.83
CA LEU A 160 -2.84 5.83 -6.09
C LEU A 160 -3.72 5.93 -4.84
N GLY A 161 -4.05 7.15 -4.41
CA GLY A 161 -5.00 7.36 -3.32
C GLY A 161 -6.36 6.76 -3.67
N LYS A 162 -7.18 6.39 -2.66
CA LYS A 162 -8.51 5.78 -2.86
C LYS A 162 -9.47 6.63 -3.75
N ASP A 163 -9.18 7.91 -3.93
CA ASP A 163 -9.98 8.87 -4.69
C ASP A 163 -9.31 9.35 -6.01
N GLU A 164 -8.25 8.67 -6.46
CA GLU A 164 -7.53 8.99 -7.70
C GLU A 164 -7.80 7.95 -8.80
N SER A 165 -8.14 8.41 -10.00
CA SER A 165 -8.31 7.55 -11.18
C SER A 165 -7.28 7.91 -12.25
N LEU A 166 -6.71 6.88 -12.88
CA LEU A 166 -5.68 7.00 -13.92
C LEU A 166 -6.28 6.53 -15.25
N ARG A 167 -6.28 7.39 -16.27
CA ARG A 167 -6.80 7.02 -17.60
C ARG A 167 -5.75 7.29 -18.67
N ALA A 168 -5.45 6.26 -19.46
CA ALA A 168 -4.60 6.35 -20.63
C ALA A 168 -5.46 6.72 -21.86
N LEU A 169 -5.00 7.69 -22.64
CA LEU A 169 -5.62 8.07 -23.91
C LEU A 169 -4.99 7.29 -25.08
N PRO A 170 -5.70 7.16 -26.23
CA PRO A 170 -5.22 6.40 -27.39
C PRO A 170 -3.88 6.87 -27.98
N ASP A 171 -3.45 8.10 -27.67
CA ASP A 171 -2.18 8.68 -28.11
C ASP A 171 -1.03 8.51 -27.10
N GLY A 172 -1.21 7.68 -26.06
CA GLY A 172 -0.17 7.34 -25.10
C GLY A 172 -0.04 8.28 -23.89
N LYS A 173 -0.90 9.31 -23.79
CA LYS A 173 -0.88 10.27 -22.67
C LYS A 173 -1.64 9.73 -21.45
N LEU A 174 -1.17 10.09 -20.25
CA LEU A 174 -1.75 9.71 -18.97
C LEU A 174 -2.40 10.91 -18.28
N ILE A 175 -3.65 10.74 -17.85
CA ILE A 175 -4.38 11.70 -17.01
C ILE A 175 -4.58 11.08 -15.63
N VAL A 176 -4.26 11.86 -14.59
CA VAL A 176 -4.58 11.54 -13.20
C VAL A 176 -5.65 12.53 -12.74
N ALA A 177 -6.81 12.02 -12.32
CA ALA A 177 -7.92 12.82 -11.84
C ALA A 177 -8.25 12.44 -10.40
N ARG A 178 -8.36 13.43 -9.51
CA ARG A 178 -8.72 13.26 -8.10
C ARG A 178 -10.11 13.82 -7.84
N SER A 179 -11.00 13.01 -7.28
CA SER A 179 -12.34 13.45 -6.85
C SER A 179 -12.26 14.06 -5.46
N VAL A 180 -12.78 15.27 -5.26
CA VAL A 180 -12.95 15.89 -3.93
C VAL A 180 -14.44 16.07 -3.70
N ARG A 181 -14.99 15.42 -2.65
CA ARG A 181 -16.38 15.65 -2.22
C ARG A 181 -16.44 16.91 -1.36
N ALA A 182 -17.36 17.81 -1.70
CA ALA A 182 -17.79 18.89 -0.81
C ALA A 182 -18.86 18.33 0.15
N CYS A 183 -18.66 18.52 1.46
CA CYS A 183 -19.75 18.44 2.43
C CYS A 183 -19.90 19.83 3.06
N ASP A 184 -21.12 20.36 2.94
CA ASP A 184 -21.76 21.45 3.69
C ASP A 184 -21.01 22.79 3.84
N ASP A 185 -21.09 23.63 2.80
CA ASP A 185 -21.04 25.10 2.93
C ASP A 185 -22.20 25.73 2.11
N PRO A 186 -23.13 26.46 2.73
CA PRO A 186 -24.27 27.07 2.04
C PRO A 186 -23.91 28.25 1.10
N ASN A 187 -22.64 28.64 0.99
CA ASN A 187 -22.23 29.81 0.21
C ASN A 187 -21.59 29.50 -1.16
N GLY A 188 -21.85 28.33 -1.74
CA GLY A 188 -21.64 27.99 -3.14
C GLY A 188 -20.41 28.62 -3.81
N ARG A 189 -19.23 28.00 -3.67
CA ARG A 189 -18.07 28.33 -4.51
C ARG A 189 -17.20 27.13 -4.88
N GLU A 190 -16.91 27.07 -6.18
CA GLU A 190 -15.86 26.36 -6.93
C GLU A 190 -15.69 24.85 -6.72
N LEU A 191 -15.97 24.09 -7.78
CA LEU A 191 -15.54 22.71 -7.95
C LEU A 191 -14.11 22.70 -8.53
N LEU A 192 -13.12 22.37 -7.70
CA LEU A 192 -11.71 22.40 -8.11
C LEU A 192 -11.27 21.05 -8.65
N VAL A 193 -11.23 20.90 -9.99
CA VAL A 193 -10.70 19.68 -10.63
C VAL A 193 -9.20 19.84 -10.86
N ASP A 194 -8.38 19.12 -10.10
CA ASP A 194 -6.92 19.11 -10.26
C ASP A 194 -6.52 18.12 -11.37
N VAL A 195 -6.39 18.61 -12.61
CA VAL A 195 -5.94 17.80 -13.75
C VAL A 195 -4.44 17.96 -13.93
N ARG A 196 -3.71 16.85 -13.82
CA ARG A 196 -2.26 16.81 -14.06
C ARG A 196 -1.99 16.13 -15.38
N ARG A 197 -1.35 16.85 -16.31
CA ARG A 197 -0.91 16.33 -17.59
C ARG A 197 0.61 16.20 -17.59
N PHE A 198 1.12 15.03 -17.94
CA PHE A 198 2.57 14.85 -18.10
C PHE A 198 3.02 15.46 -19.43
N ASP A 199 3.99 16.37 -19.38
CA ASP A 199 4.66 16.96 -20.55
C ASP A 199 6.00 16.25 -20.75
N GLU A 200 6.09 15.43 -21.80
CA GLU A 200 7.29 14.62 -22.08
C GLU A 200 8.52 15.46 -22.42
N THR A 201 8.31 16.63 -23.04
CA THR A 201 9.39 17.58 -23.39
C THR A 201 10.04 18.19 -22.15
N LYS A 202 9.25 18.40 -21.08
CA LYS A 202 9.70 19.00 -19.82
C LYS A 202 9.94 17.99 -18.70
N ARG A 203 9.58 16.72 -18.93
CA ARG A 203 9.59 15.63 -17.93
C ARG A 203 8.92 15.99 -16.60
N ALA A 204 7.82 16.74 -16.66
CA ALA A 204 7.10 17.20 -15.48
C ALA A 204 5.57 17.16 -15.69
N PHE A 205 4.81 17.04 -14.60
CA PHE A 205 3.36 17.22 -14.64
C PHE A 205 3.03 18.72 -14.63
N VAL A 206 2.36 19.17 -15.68
CA VAL A 206 1.83 20.53 -15.77
C VAL A 206 0.43 20.53 -15.17
N ARG A 207 0.19 21.47 -14.24
CA ARG A 207 -1.09 21.66 -13.56
C ARG A 207 -1.98 22.56 -14.39
N ALA A 208 -3.14 22.06 -14.82
CA ALA A 208 -4.17 22.87 -15.45
C ALA A 208 -5.29 23.13 -14.45
N ARG A 209 -5.65 24.40 -14.25
CA ARG A 209 -6.79 24.82 -13.44
C ARG A 209 -7.96 25.03 -14.40
N LEU A 210 -9.00 24.21 -14.27
CA LEU A 210 -10.25 24.41 -15.01
C LEU A 210 -11.25 25.08 -14.06
N SER A 211 -11.61 26.33 -14.37
CA SER A 211 -12.77 26.99 -13.77
C SER A 211 -13.99 26.59 -14.60
N LEU A 212 -15.02 26.05 -13.97
CA LEU A 212 -16.33 25.90 -14.60
C LEU A 212 -16.99 27.28 -14.56
N LEU A 213 -17.17 27.87 -15.74
CA LEU A 213 -17.97 29.08 -15.93
C LEU A 213 -19.43 28.74 -15.63
N ASP A 214 -20.18 29.65 -15.03
CA ASP A 214 -21.61 29.47 -14.86
C ASP A 214 -22.37 29.68 -16.18
N ASP A 215 -23.66 29.30 -16.20
CA ASP A 215 -24.51 29.42 -17.39
C ASP A 215 -24.67 30.88 -17.87
N ALA A 216 -24.39 31.89 -17.04
CA ALA A 216 -24.45 33.29 -17.43
C ALA A 216 -23.16 33.73 -18.15
N GLU A 217 -22.00 33.22 -17.74
CA GLU A 217 -20.70 33.48 -18.37
C GLU A 217 -20.52 32.70 -19.69
N LEU A 218 -21.07 31.49 -19.79
CA LEU A 218 -21.05 30.68 -21.03
C LEU A 218 -21.83 31.35 -22.17
N ASN A 219 -22.89 32.09 -21.83
CA ASN A 219 -23.73 32.83 -22.78
C ASN A 219 -23.13 34.19 -23.19
N ALA A 220 -22.07 34.65 -22.51
CA ALA A 220 -21.40 35.93 -22.77
C ALA A 220 -20.08 35.81 -23.56
N ALA A 221 -19.61 34.59 -23.83
CA ALA A 221 -18.34 34.37 -24.54
C ALA A 221 -18.54 34.43 -26.07
N GLU A 222 -17.98 35.47 -26.71
CA GLU A 222 -17.88 35.52 -28.17
C GLU A 222 -16.97 34.39 -28.71
N PRO A 223 -17.30 33.79 -29.86
CA PRO A 223 -16.54 32.68 -30.40
C PRO A 223 -15.14 33.15 -30.84
N LEU A 224 -14.10 32.49 -30.29
CA LEU A 224 -12.71 32.67 -30.70
C LEU A 224 -12.54 32.16 -32.14
N GLU A 225 -12.35 33.08 -33.10
CA GLU A 225 -11.91 32.74 -34.45
C GLU A 225 -10.47 32.21 -34.41
N LEU A 226 -10.30 30.93 -34.76
CA LEU A 226 -8.98 30.36 -35.05
C LEU A 226 -8.57 30.71 -36.48
N SER A 227 -7.62 31.64 -36.59
CA SER A 227 -6.94 32.02 -37.83
C SER A 227 -6.18 30.82 -38.45
N PRO A 228 -6.39 30.50 -39.75
CA PRO A 228 -5.63 29.46 -40.43
C PRO A 228 -4.39 30.06 -41.10
N ALA A 229 -3.21 29.75 -40.59
CA ALA A 229 -1.96 30.00 -41.31
C ALA A 229 -1.65 28.84 -42.26
N SER A 230 -1.81 29.12 -43.57
CA SER A 230 -1.01 28.71 -44.75
C SER A 230 -0.42 27.28 -44.82
N SER A 231 -0.40 26.55 -45.94
CA SER A 231 -0.92 26.66 -47.31
C SER A 231 -0.35 25.45 -48.06
N GLU A 232 -1.14 24.76 -48.87
CA GLU A 232 -0.85 24.44 -50.28
C GLU A 232 -1.95 23.54 -50.86
N LEU A 233 -2.77 24.15 -51.73
CA LEU A 233 -3.72 23.53 -52.64
C LEU A 233 -3.06 23.37 -54.02
N PRO A 234 -3.69 22.61 -54.94
CA PRO A 234 -4.43 23.31 -55.99
C PRO A 234 -5.88 22.81 -56.18
N SER A 235 -6.78 23.79 -56.21
CA SER A 235 -8.15 23.81 -56.77
C SER A 235 -8.10 23.77 -58.33
N PRO A 236 -9.19 23.92 -59.13
CA PRO A 236 -10.55 24.37 -58.81
C PRO A 236 -11.73 23.74 -59.59
N ILE A 237 -12.96 24.03 -59.16
CA ILE A 237 -14.01 24.78 -59.91
C ILE A 237 -15.07 25.25 -58.89
N ALA A 238 -15.45 26.51 -58.99
CA ALA A 238 -16.45 27.23 -58.18
C ALA A 238 -17.73 27.51 -59.03
N PRO A 239 -18.69 28.34 -58.59
CA PRO A 239 -19.76 28.10 -57.61
C PRO A 239 -21.18 28.40 -58.19
N LEU A 240 -22.26 28.20 -57.44
CA LEU A 240 -23.50 29.00 -57.54
C LEU A 240 -24.39 28.87 -56.29
N ALA A 241 -25.01 30.00 -55.94
CA ALA A 241 -25.68 30.36 -54.70
C ALA A 241 -27.07 29.72 -54.47
N GLY A 242 -27.55 29.75 -53.23
CA GLY A 242 -28.99 29.66 -52.93
C GLY A 242 -29.32 29.17 -51.52
N SER A 243 -29.76 30.08 -50.64
CA SER A 243 -30.26 29.84 -49.29
C SER A 243 -31.58 29.04 -49.25
N THR A 244 -31.74 28.14 -48.26
CA THR A 244 -32.84 28.12 -47.25
C THR A 244 -32.66 26.92 -46.31
N SER A 245 -33.12 27.06 -45.06
CA SER A 245 -32.96 26.12 -43.94
C SER A 245 -33.23 24.65 -44.27
N GLU A 246 -32.23 23.78 -44.14
CA GLU A 246 -32.39 22.33 -44.17
C GLU A 246 -32.56 21.77 -42.75
N ALA A 247 -33.70 21.14 -42.49
CA ALA A 247 -33.84 20.18 -41.41
C ALA A 247 -33.05 18.92 -41.81
N GLN A 248 -32.03 18.54 -41.03
CA GLN A 248 -31.28 17.30 -41.27
C GLN A 248 -32.12 16.09 -40.87
N SER A 249 -32.64 15.34 -41.85
CA SER A 249 -33.23 14.02 -41.65
C SER A 249 -32.19 12.93 -41.92
N TRP A 250 -31.97 12.04 -40.94
CA TRP A 250 -31.04 10.91 -41.04
C TRP A 250 -31.82 9.61 -41.35
N ILE A 251 -31.36 8.83 -42.32
CA ILE A 251 -31.94 7.52 -42.67
C ILE A 251 -30.96 6.44 -42.22
N TYR A 252 -31.42 5.52 -41.37
CA TYR A 252 -30.67 4.31 -41.00
C TYR A 252 -31.38 3.07 -41.53
N GLY A 253 -30.66 2.24 -42.29
CA GLY A 253 -31.10 0.89 -42.66
C GLY A 253 -30.33 -0.14 -41.84
N GLN A 254 -31.02 -1.16 -41.33
CA GLN A 254 -30.39 -2.38 -40.83
C GLN A 254 -30.72 -3.55 -41.75
N GLY A 255 -29.70 -4.00 -42.48
CA GLY A 255 -29.70 -5.20 -43.31
C GLY A 255 -28.26 -5.61 -43.63
N THR A 256 -28.00 -6.91 -43.77
CA THR A 256 -26.65 -7.49 -43.91
C THR A 256 -26.07 -7.38 -45.33
N GLY A 257 -26.32 -6.28 -46.03
CA GLY A 257 -25.80 -6.00 -47.38
C GLY A 257 -25.84 -4.51 -47.69
N GLU A 258 -24.98 -4.04 -48.61
CA GLU A 258 -24.88 -2.63 -49.02
C GLU A 258 -26.27 -2.04 -49.29
N ILE A 259 -26.62 -0.97 -48.56
CA ILE A 259 -27.93 -0.34 -48.65
C ILE A 259 -27.99 0.41 -49.99
N PRO A 260 -28.92 0.09 -50.91
CA PRO A 260 -29.11 0.90 -52.10
C PRO A 260 -29.60 2.29 -51.67
N TRP A 261 -29.05 3.34 -52.29
CA TRP A 261 -29.35 4.73 -51.95
C TRP A 261 -30.86 5.01 -52.05
N ALA A 262 -31.36 5.80 -51.10
CA ALA A 262 -32.73 6.27 -51.03
C ALA A 262 -32.74 7.78 -51.25
N THR A 263 -33.61 8.28 -52.11
CA THR A 263 -33.80 9.72 -52.28
C THR A 263 -35.15 10.11 -51.71
N LEU A 264 -35.14 11.10 -50.83
CA LEU A 264 -36.32 11.58 -50.11
C LEU A 264 -36.61 13.00 -50.60
N SER A 265 -37.78 13.20 -51.20
CA SER A 265 -38.16 14.50 -51.75
C SER A 265 -39.54 14.91 -51.28
N PHE A 266 -39.69 16.20 -50.97
CA PHE A 266 -40.96 16.81 -50.63
C PHE A 266 -41.49 17.56 -51.86
N ALA A 267 -42.68 17.20 -52.32
CA ALA A 267 -43.38 17.92 -53.39
C ALA A 267 -44.40 18.87 -52.74
N PRO A 268 -44.25 20.21 -52.86
CA PRO A 268 -45.06 21.16 -52.11
C PRO A 268 -46.44 21.45 -52.73
N GLU A 269 -46.78 20.94 -53.91
CA GLU A 269 -48.10 21.22 -54.52
C GLU A 269 -49.18 20.20 -54.13
N ALA A 270 -50.22 20.73 -53.49
CA ALA A 270 -51.55 20.16 -53.22
C ALA A 270 -51.58 18.76 -52.58
N GLY A 271 -51.22 18.72 -51.29
CA GLY A 271 -51.46 17.61 -50.37
C GLY A 271 -50.16 16.95 -49.94
N SER A 272 -49.58 17.46 -48.85
CA SER A 272 -48.28 17.07 -48.27
C SER A 272 -48.03 15.56 -48.36
N LYS A 273 -47.24 15.13 -49.35
CA LYS A 273 -46.84 13.74 -49.55
C LYS A 273 -45.33 13.64 -49.45
N LEU A 274 -44.87 12.64 -48.71
CA LEU A 274 -43.48 12.22 -48.70
C LEU A 274 -43.26 11.31 -49.91
N ARG A 275 -42.36 11.68 -50.82
CA ARG A 275 -41.96 10.82 -51.92
C ARG A 275 -40.62 10.16 -51.59
N LEU A 276 -40.65 8.84 -51.44
CA LEU A 276 -39.49 8.01 -51.17
C LEU A 276 -39.18 7.18 -52.41
N GLU A 277 -38.02 7.40 -53.02
CA GLU A 277 -37.55 6.61 -54.15
C GLU A 277 -36.43 5.68 -53.71
N LEU A 278 -36.67 4.38 -53.86
CA LEU A 278 -35.76 3.32 -53.44
C LEU A 278 -35.28 2.54 -54.66
N ALA A 279 -33.96 2.37 -54.76
CA ALA A 279 -33.35 1.50 -55.76
C ALA A 279 -33.68 0.01 -55.51
N PRO A 280 -33.54 -0.86 -56.55
CA PRO A 280 -33.82 -2.29 -56.44
C PRO A 280 -33.00 -2.94 -55.31
N GLY A 281 -33.61 -3.82 -54.52
CA GLY A 281 -32.95 -4.46 -53.38
C GLY A 281 -33.79 -5.54 -52.70
N PRO A 282 -33.20 -6.30 -51.75
CA PRO A 282 -33.89 -7.32 -50.95
C PRO A 282 -34.90 -6.70 -49.98
N ASP A 283 -35.72 -7.53 -49.32
CA ASP A 283 -36.67 -7.08 -48.29
C ASP A 283 -35.93 -6.25 -47.23
N THR A 284 -36.28 -4.97 -47.12
CA THR A 284 -35.56 -4.03 -46.26
C THR A 284 -36.54 -3.31 -45.34
N ALA A 285 -36.20 -3.22 -44.05
CA ALA A 285 -36.92 -2.38 -43.09
C ALA A 285 -36.20 -1.03 -42.98
N LEU A 286 -36.91 0.05 -43.29
CA LEU A 286 -36.42 1.42 -43.18
C LEU A 286 -36.94 2.05 -41.90
N LEU A 287 -36.03 2.61 -41.10
CA LEU A 287 -36.39 3.42 -39.95
C LEU A 287 -36.49 4.88 -40.39
N LEU A 288 -37.67 5.47 -40.24
CA LEU A 288 -37.95 6.88 -40.53
C LEU A 288 -38.10 7.63 -39.20
N LEU A 289 -37.21 8.59 -38.96
CA LEU A 289 -37.29 9.52 -37.83
C LEU A 289 -37.92 10.83 -38.32
N LEU A 290 -39.13 11.12 -37.87
CA LEU A 290 -39.85 12.36 -38.21
C LEU A 290 -40.15 13.11 -36.91
N GLY A 291 -39.33 14.11 -36.58
CA GLY A 291 -39.38 14.76 -35.26
C GLY A 291 -38.93 13.81 -34.14
N SER A 292 -39.70 13.73 -33.04
CA SER A 292 -39.43 12.84 -31.89
C SER A 292 -40.00 11.42 -32.04
N LYS A 293 -40.64 11.09 -33.18
CA LYS A 293 -41.29 9.79 -33.40
C LYS A 293 -40.49 8.92 -34.37
N THR A 294 -40.42 7.64 -34.03
CA THR A 294 -39.74 6.61 -34.83
C THR A 294 -40.78 5.72 -35.52
N HIS A 295 -40.68 5.62 -36.84
CA HIS A 295 -41.54 4.75 -37.65
C HIS A 295 -40.70 3.71 -38.39
N THR A 296 -41.14 2.45 -38.39
CA THR A 296 -40.48 1.38 -39.15
C THR A 296 -41.33 1.01 -40.35
N LEU A 297 -40.77 1.15 -41.55
CA LEU A 297 -41.39 0.86 -42.84
C LEU A 297 -40.81 -0.43 -43.40
N LYS A 298 -41.60 -1.48 -43.56
CA LYS A 298 -41.14 -2.71 -44.26
C LYS A 298 -41.39 -2.57 -45.76
N VAL A 299 -40.32 -2.64 -46.56
CA VAL A 299 -40.36 -2.54 -48.02
C VAL A 299 -40.05 -3.91 -48.62
N PRO A 300 -40.96 -4.49 -49.41
CA PRO A 300 -40.72 -5.76 -50.06
C PRO A 300 -39.70 -5.65 -51.20
N ALA A 301 -38.99 -6.74 -51.47
CA ALA A 301 -37.94 -6.83 -52.48
C ALA A 301 -38.46 -6.44 -53.87
N SER A 302 -37.64 -5.68 -54.61
CA SER A 302 -37.98 -5.21 -55.95
C SER A 302 -36.77 -5.28 -56.88
N THR A 303 -36.99 -5.67 -58.13
CA THR A 303 -35.98 -5.72 -59.20
C THR A 303 -35.89 -4.43 -60.03
N SER A 304 -36.76 -3.45 -59.76
CA SER A 304 -36.76 -2.12 -60.39
C SER A 304 -36.94 -1.02 -59.32
N PRO A 305 -36.46 0.22 -59.57
CA PRO A 305 -36.65 1.34 -58.65
C PRO A 305 -38.15 1.56 -58.39
N ARG A 306 -38.52 1.76 -57.12
CA ARG A 306 -39.91 2.02 -56.74
C ARG A 306 -40.03 3.36 -56.05
N VAL A 307 -41.04 4.10 -56.46
CA VAL A 307 -41.44 5.35 -55.84
C VAL A 307 -42.64 5.08 -54.94
N TYR A 308 -42.51 5.42 -53.66
CA TYR A 308 -43.58 5.38 -52.68
C TYR A 308 -44.02 6.80 -52.36
N GLU A 309 -45.31 7.09 -52.57
CA GLU A 309 -45.93 8.33 -52.10
C GLU A 309 -46.74 8.04 -50.84
N LEU A 310 -46.32 8.63 -49.72
CA LEU A 310 -47.00 8.50 -48.43
C LEU A 310 -47.64 9.85 -48.07
N PRO A 311 -48.96 9.92 -47.82
CA PRO A 311 -49.56 11.15 -47.33
C PRO A 311 -49.02 11.47 -45.92
N LEU A 312 -48.46 12.66 -45.71
CA LEU A 312 -47.91 13.09 -44.42
C LEU A 312 -48.96 13.03 -43.31
N SER A 313 -50.23 13.26 -43.63
CA SER A 313 -51.34 13.19 -42.67
C SER A 313 -51.50 11.80 -42.02
N ALA A 314 -51.13 10.71 -42.70
CA ALA A 314 -51.17 9.37 -42.14
C ALA A 314 -49.99 9.07 -41.20
N LEU A 315 -48.88 9.80 -41.34
CA LEU A 315 -47.70 9.71 -40.47
C LEU A 315 -47.80 10.66 -39.26
N LEU A 316 -48.54 11.76 -39.42
CA LEU A 316 -48.67 12.81 -38.41
C LEU A 316 -49.98 12.79 -37.62
N ALA A 317 -50.94 11.90 -37.95
CA ALA A 317 -52.15 11.77 -37.15
C ALA A 317 -51.80 11.38 -35.71
N PRO A 318 -52.20 12.18 -34.70
CA PRO A 318 -52.02 11.79 -33.31
C PRO A 318 -53.02 10.69 -32.99
N GLU A 319 -52.55 9.45 -32.75
CA GLU A 319 -53.35 8.54 -31.94
C GLU A 319 -53.29 9.05 -30.50
N GLU A 320 -54.40 9.60 -30.02
CA GLU A 320 -54.54 9.99 -28.62
C GLU A 320 -54.29 8.75 -27.73
N GLY A 321 -53.21 8.79 -26.94
CA GLY A 321 -52.99 7.89 -25.82
C GLY A 321 -52.01 6.72 -26.00
N SER A 322 -51.12 6.70 -26.99
CA SER A 322 -50.13 5.61 -27.14
C SER A 322 -48.68 6.09 -27.26
N GLU A 323 -47.85 5.83 -26.25
CA GLU A 323 -46.39 6.05 -26.25
C GLU A 323 -45.59 4.86 -26.81
N THR A 324 -46.24 3.83 -27.36
CA THR A 324 -45.53 2.67 -27.93
C THR A 324 -45.33 2.79 -29.45
N PRO A 325 -44.15 2.43 -29.99
CA PRO A 325 -43.88 2.50 -31.42
C PRO A 325 -44.77 1.50 -32.19
N ALA A 326 -45.62 2.03 -33.08
CA ALA A 326 -46.49 1.21 -33.92
C ALA A 326 -45.73 0.74 -35.17
N CYS A 327 -45.68 -0.58 -35.41
CA CYS A 327 -45.17 -1.13 -36.66
C CYS A 327 -46.24 -1.01 -37.75
N ALA A 328 -45.98 -0.25 -38.81
CA ALA A 328 -46.85 -0.16 -39.98
C ALA A 328 -46.49 -1.24 -41.00
N LEU A 329 -47.41 -2.16 -41.28
CA LEU A 329 -47.25 -3.10 -42.40
C LEU A 329 -47.90 -2.51 -43.66
N LEU A 330 -47.09 -2.29 -44.70
CA LEU A 330 -47.54 -1.82 -46.00
C LEU A 330 -47.73 -3.00 -46.94
N THR A 331 -48.93 -3.17 -47.48
CA THR A 331 -49.19 -4.15 -48.56
C THR A 331 -49.40 -3.42 -49.87
N THR A 332 -48.47 -3.61 -50.82
CA THR A 332 -48.60 -3.08 -52.18
C THR A 332 -49.29 -4.08 -53.09
N GLY A 333 -50.22 -3.62 -53.92
CA GLY A 333 -50.70 -4.39 -55.08
C GLY A 333 -49.61 -4.53 -56.16
N ALA A 334 -49.89 -5.27 -57.23
CA ALA A 334 -48.98 -5.47 -58.35
C ALA A 334 -48.43 -4.15 -58.93
N ALA A 335 -47.23 -4.22 -59.53
CA ALA A 335 -46.40 -3.08 -59.93
C ALA A 335 -47.19 -1.94 -60.60
N GLY A 336 -47.16 -0.75 -59.99
CA GLY A 336 -47.79 0.48 -60.49
C GLY A 336 -49.11 0.89 -59.83
N ALA A 337 -49.66 0.11 -58.89
CA ALA A 337 -50.89 0.49 -58.17
C ALA A 337 -50.60 1.24 -56.84
N PRO A 338 -51.43 2.24 -56.44
CA PRO A 338 -51.28 2.93 -55.17
C PRO A 338 -51.52 2.00 -53.97
N VAL A 339 -50.83 2.28 -52.85
CA VAL A 339 -50.93 1.55 -51.56
C VAL A 339 -52.40 1.46 -51.12
N ARG A 340 -52.92 0.24 -50.92
CA ARG A 340 -54.35 0.04 -50.61
C ARG A 340 -54.67 -0.07 -49.11
N LYS A 341 -53.73 -0.48 -48.24
CA LYS A 341 -53.98 -0.59 -46.79
C LYS A 341 -52.69 -0.57 -45.97
N VAL A 342 -52.72 0.18 -44.86
CA VAL A 342 -51.73 0.14 -43.78
C VAL A 342 -52.40 -0.48 -42.56
N SER A 343 -51.78 -1.50 -41.96
CA SER A 343 -52.28 -2.12 -40.72
C SER A 343 -51.20 -2.15 -39.65
N PHE A 344 -51.61 -1.89 -38.41
CA PHE A 344 -50.75 -1.87 -37.22
C PHE A 344 -51.10 -3.07 -36.32
N SER A 345 -50.09 -3.76 -35.77
CA SER A 345 -50.30 -4.86 -34.80
C SER A 345 -49.41 -4.70 -33.57
N ARG A 346 -49.97 -4.92 -32.36
CA ARG A 346 -49.22 -4.99 -31.09
C ARG A 346 -48.58 -6.36 -30.90
N ALA A 347 -47.33 -6.40 -30.48
CA ALA A 347 -46.64 -7.64 -30.10
C ALA A 347 -46.76 -7.86 -28.59
N ASP A 348 -47.35 -8.97 -28.16
CA ASP A 348 -47.28 -9.43 -26.77
C ASP A 348 -45.84 -9.85 -26.46
N ARG A 349 -45.17 -9.15 -25.52
CA ARG A 349 -43.89 -9.59 -24.98
C ARG A 349 -44.16 -10.70 -23.95
N SER A 350 -43.60 -11.88 -24.14
CA SER A 350 -43.45 -12.87 -23.06
C SER A 350 -42.49 -12.27 -22.02
N TYR A 351 -43.03 -11.80 -20.89
CA TYR A 351 -42.23 -11.17 -19.84
C TYR A 351 -41.39 -12.23 -19.11
N GLY A 352 -40.11 -11.91 -18.84
CA GLY A 352 -39.10 -12.82 -18.27
C GLY A 352 -39.36 -13.28 -16.83
N SER A 353 -38.45 -14.08 -16.27
CA SER A 353 -38.54 -14.57 -14.88
C SER A 353 -38.27 -13.45 -13.85
N PRO A 354 -38.62 -13.63 -12.55
CA PRO A 354 -38.32 -12.66 -11.49
C PRO A 354 -36.85 -12.22 -11.43
N GLU A 355 -35.90 -13.11 -11.70
CA GLU A 355 -34.47 -12.79 -11.76
C GLU A 355 -34.16 -11.84 -12.93
N THR A 356 -34.88 -11.98 -14.04
CA THR A 356 -34.76 -11.10 -15.21
C THR A 356 -35.24 -9.69 -14.84
N TRP A 357 -36.39 -9.58 -14.16
CA TRP A 357 -36.92 -8.29 -13.71
C TRP A 357 -36.01 -7.62 -12.68
N VAL A 358 -35.46 -8.37 -11.73
CA VAL A 358 -34.56 -7.83 -10.70
C VAL A 358 -33.28 -7.28 -11.34
N ARG A 359 -32.67 -8.00 -12.30
CA ARG A 359 -31.51 -7.48 -13.04
C ARG A 359 -31.84 -6.21 -13.84
N GLU A 360 -33.06 -6.10 -14.35
CA GLU A 360 -33.56 -4.92 -15.06
C GLU A 360 -33.86 -3.72 -14.14
N LEU A 361 -33.84 -3.87 -12.80
CA LEU A 361 -33.97 -2.74 -11.86
C LEU A 361 -32.88 -1.67 -12.08
N SER A 362 -31.73 -2.08 -12.63
CA SER A 362 -30.58 -1.22 -12.96
C SER A 362 -30.76 -0.40 -14.26
N GLY A 363 -31.95 -0.36 -14.88
CA GLY A 363 -32.10 0.16 -16.26
C GLY A 363 -33.28 1.06 -16.61
N GLN A 364 -34.21 1.34 -15.68
CA GLN A 364 -35.49 2.07 -15.88
C GLN A 364 -36.70 1.24 -16.38
N GLU A 365 -37.72 1.12 -15.53
CA GLU A 365 -39.11 1.59 -15.74
C GLU A 365 -39.87 1.42 -14.40
N PRO A 366 -40.59 2.44 -13.88
CA PRO A 366 -41.44 2.31 -12.68
C PRO A 366 -42.50 1.19 -12.80
N ALA A 367 -42.84 0.81 -14.02
CA ALA A 367 -43.78 -0.28 -14.32
C ALA A 367 -43.27 -1.66 -13.87
N LEU A 368 -41.95 -1.91 -13.90
CA LEU A 368 -41.37 -3.19 -13.42
C LEU A 368 -41.45 -3.30 -11.90
N TYR A 369 -41.34 -2.18 -11.18
CA TYR A 369 -41.52 -2.11 -9.72
C TYR A 369 -42.97 -2.46 -9.32
N GLN A 370 -43.97 -1.84 -9.96
CA GLN A 370 -45.38 -2.18 -9.70
C GLN A 370 -45.73 -3.64 -10.06
N LYS A 371 -45.06 -4.20 -11.07
CA LYS A 371 -45.28 -5.59 -11.49
C LYS A 371 -44.64 -6.61 -10.54
N ALA A 372 -43.44 -6.31 -10.03
CA ALA A 372 -42.81 -7.12 -8.99
C ALA A 372 -43.70 -7.20 -7.74
N LEU A 373 -44.33 -6.09 -7.34
CA LEU A 373 -45.27 -6.04 -6.23
C LEU A 373 -46.56 -6.85 -6.43
N THR A 374 -46.94 -7.15 -7.67
CA THR A 374 -48.25 -7.76 -8.01
C THR A 374 -48.19 -9.23 -8.43
N THR A 375 -47.03 -9.78 -8.78
CA THR A 375 -46.96 -11.13 -9.43
C THR A 375 -46.55 -12.26 -8.47
N ASP A 376 -45.44 -12.11 -7.74
CA ASP A 376 -44.99 -13.08 -6.71
C ASP A 376 -43.91 -12.41 -5.83
N LEU A 377 -44.33 -11.86 -4.69
CA LEU A 377 -43.46 -11.15 -3.76
C LEU A 377 -42.36 -12.04 -3.18
N ALA A 378 -42.62 -13.34 -2.98
CA ALA A 378 -41.63 -14.25 -2.41
C ALA A 378 -40.52 -14.57 -3.42
N ALA A 379 -40.89 -14.78 -4.69
CA ALA A 379 -39.91 -14.96 -5.76
C ALA A 379 -39.11 -13.68 -6.02
N ALA A 380 -39.76 -12.51 -5.99
CA ALA A 380 -39.09 -11.21 -6.12
C ALA A 380 -38.09 -10.96 -4.99
N ALA A 381 -38.48 -11.22 -3.73
CA ALA A 381 -37.60 -11.07 -2.57
C ALA A 381 -36.36 -11.97 -2.66
N ARG A 382 -36.52 -13.24 -3.04
CA ARG A 382 -35.39 -14.16 -3.27
C ARG A 382 -34.49 -13.71 -4.42
N ALA A 383 -35.08 -13.28 -5.54
CA ALA A 383 -34.31 -12.77 -6.66
C ALA A 383 -33.52 -11.50 -6.27
N ILE A 384 -34.10 -10.61 -5.46
CA ILE A 384 -33.39 -9.47 -4.88
C ILE A 384 -32.21 -9.95 -4.02
N GLN A 385 -32.42 -10.92 -3.12
CA GLN A 385 -31.34 -11.46 -2.28
C GLN A 385 -30.16 -11.99 -3.10
N ASP A 386 -30.43 -12.75 -4.16
CA ASP A 386 -29.40 -13.39 -4.99
C ASP A 386 -28.67 -12.37 -5.89
N GLU A 387 -29.39 -11.39 -6.43
CA GLU A 387 -28.86 -10.43 -7.40
C GLU A 387 -28.44 -9.10 -6.78
N PHE A 388 -28.73 -8.79 -5.51
CA PHE A 388 -28.41 -7.49 -4.89
C PHE A 388 -26.96 -7.02 -5.12
N PRO A 389 -25.92 -7.88 -5.03
CA PRO A 389 -24.54 -7.47 -5.30
C PRO A 389 -24.26 -7.13 -6.77
N SER A 390 -25.07 -7.60 -7.71
CA SER A 390 -24.94 -7.34 -9.16
C SER A 390 -25.68 -6.07 -9.60
N LEU A 391 -26.64 -5.58 -8.79
CA LEU A 391 -27.39 -4.35 -9.06
C LEU A 391 -26.50 -3.11 -8.97
N ASP A 392 -26.80 -2.09 -9.77
CA ASP A 392 -26.21 -0.76 -9.60
C ASP A 392 -26.81 -0.02 -8.39
N SER A 393 -26.34 1.20 -8.10
CA SER A 393 -26.83 1.95 -6.93
C SER A 393 -28.32 2.30 -7.02
N ALA A 394 -28.87 2.51 -8.22
CA ALA A 394 -30.28 2.84 -8.40
C ALA A 394 -31.17 1.60 -8.25
N GLY A 395 -30.74 0.47 -8.81
CA GLY A 395 -31.36 -0.83 -8.65
C GLY A 395 -31.34 -1.30 -7.20
N ARG A 396 -30.23 -1.11 -6.47
CA ARG A 396 -30.15 -1.40 -5.03
C ARG A 396 -31.09 -0.54 -4.19
N ALA A 397 -31.18 0.76 -4.47
CA ALA A 397 -32.12 1.64 -3.77
C ALA A 397 -33.58 1.20 -3.96
N ARG A 398 -33.96 0.88 -5.21
CA ARG A 398 -35.31 0.36 -5.52
C ARG A 398 -35.56 -1.02 -4.92
N ALA A 399 -34.56 -1.89 -4.91
CA ALA A 399 -34.66 -3.20 -4.28
C ALA A 399 -34.95 -3.06 -2.77
N ILE A 400 -34.31 -2.10 -2.10
CA ILE A 400 -34.63 -1.77 -0.70
C ILE A 400 -36.08 -1.31 -0.60
N GLU A 401 -36.53 -0.34 -1.41
CA GLU A 401 -37.93 0.13 -1.41
C GLU A 401 -38.94 -1.00 -1.59
N ILE A 402 -38.72 -1.91 -2.55
CA ILE A 402 -39.56 -3.11 -2.74
C ILE A 402 -39.60 -3.97 -1.47
N LEU A 403 -38.46 -4.15 -0.80
CA LEU A 403 -38.39 -4.94 0.43
C LEU A 403 -39.08 -4.26 1.62
N LEU A 404 -39.06 -2.92 1.69
CA LEU A 404 -39.82 -2.18 2.72
C LEU A 404 -41.32 -2.34 2.54
N ASP A 405 -41.79 -2.44 1.29
CA ASP A 405 -43.18 -2.71 0.97
C ASP A 405 -43.53 -4.21 1.02
N THR A 406 -42.53 -5.08 1.16
CA THR A 406 -42.72 -6.53 1.21
C THR A 406 -43.08 -6.97 2.63
N PRO A 407 -44.19 -7.70 2.83
CA PRO A 407 -44.66 -8.03 4.16
C PRO A 407 -43.72 -8.97 4.92
N GLY A 408 -43.30 -8.52 6.11
CA GLY A 408 -42.80 -9.34 7.21
C GLY A 408 -41.67 -10.30 6.83
N GLU A 409 -41.88 -11.60 7.07
CA GLU A 409 -40.85 -12.66 6.99
C GLU A 409 -40.22 -12.80 5.59
N LEU A 410 -40.92 -12.40 4.53
CA LEU A 410 -40.41 -12.49 3.16
C LEU A 410 -39.27 -11.50 2.90
N ALA A 411 -39.28 -10.35 3.58
CA ALA A 411 -38.26 -9.31 3.43
C ALA A 411 -37.01 -9.56 4.30
N LEU A 412 -37.11 -10.40 5.33
CA LEU A 412 -36.07 -10.57 6.35
C LEU A 412 -34.73 -11.06 5.77
N GLY A 413 -34.72 -12.16 5.00
CA GLY A 413 -33.50 -12.70 4.39
C GLY A 413 -32.79 -11.70 3.44
N PRO A 414 -33.52 -11.06 2.52
CA PRO A 414 -33.00 -10.00 1.69
C PRO A 414 -32.47 -8.79 2.49
N LEU A 415 -33.22 -8.28 3.48
CA LEU A 415 -32.78 -7.16 4.32
C LEU A 415 -31.49 -7.47 5.08
N VAL A 416 -31.37 -8.69 5.63
CA VAL A 416 -30.12 -9.18 6.25
C VAL A 416 -28.97 -9.22 5.24
N THR A 417 -29.23 -9.60 3.99
CA THR A 417 -28.23 -9.59 2.93
C THR A 417 -27.78 -8.17 2.57
N ILE A 418 -28.70 -7.21 2.58
CA ILE A 418 -28.41 -5.80 2.31
C ILE A 418 -27.64 -5.17 3.48
N ALA A 419 -28.06 -5.42 4.72
CA ALA A 419 -27.33 -5.05 5.93
C ALA A 419 -25.90 -5.61 5.95
N ALA A 420 -25.69 -6.80 5.38
CA ALA A 420 -24.36 -7.38 5.25
C ALA A 420 -23.53 -6.74 4.11
N LEU A 421 -24.09 -6.64 2.90
CA LEU A 421 -23.32 -6.42 1.66
C LEU A 421 -23.50 -5.02 1.05
N GLY A 422 -24.44 -4.23 1.52
CA GLY A 422 -24.76 -2.90 0.98
C GLY A 422 -23.68 -1.84 1.23
N SER A 423 -23.81 -0.72 0.53
CA SER A 423 -23.12 0.53 0.87
C SER A 423 -23.50 1.02 2.27
N GLU A 424 -22.79 1.99 2.83
CA GLU A 424 -23.07 2.50 4.18
C GLU A 424 -24.52 3.01 4.35
N VAL A 425 -25.02 3.77 3.37
CA VAL A 425 -26.40 4.28 3.36
C VAL A 425 -27.43 3.14 3.23
N GLU A 426 -27.15 2.16 2.37
CA GLU A 426 -28.02 0.99 2.19
C GLU A 426 -28.04 0.12 3.46
N ARG A 427 -26.89 -0.01 4.14
CA ARG A 427 -26.76 -0.74 5.40
C ARG A 427 -27.50 -0.05 6.54
N GLU A 428 -27.37 1.27 6.68
CA GLU A 428 -28.08 2.03 7.71
C GLU A 428 -29.60 1.91 7.54
N ARG A 429 -30.09 2.01 6.30
CA ARG A 429 -31.51 1.81 6.01
C ARG A 429 -31.98 0.39 6.34
N ALA A 430 -31.22 -0.63 5.94
CA ALA A 430 -31.56 -2.00 6.26
C ALA A 430 -31.47 -2.29 7.76
N ASP A 431 -30.46 -1.77 8.46
CA ASP A 431 -30.28 -1.92 9.90
C ASP A 431 -31.48 -1.30 10.66
N ASN A 432 -31.93 -0.09 10.29
CA ASN A 432 -33.11 0.56 10.89
C ASN A 432 -34.41 -0.25 10.72
N GLU A 433 -34.54 -0.97 9.61
CA GLU A 433 -35.73 -1.77 9.31
C GLU A 433 -35.66 -3.14 10.00
N LEU A 434 -34.45 -3.70 10.14
CA LEU A 434 -34.22 -4.92 10.92
C LEU A 434 -34.53 -4.72 12.41
N ASP A 435 -34.42 -3.50 12.95
CA ASP A 435 -34.80 -3.18 14.34
C ASP A 435 -36.30 -3.40 14.61
N ALA A 436 -37.15 -3.44 13.57
CA ALA A 436 -38.57 -3.77 13.71
C ALA A 436 -38.84 -5.29 13.82
N TYR A 437 -37.85 -6.12 13.55
CA TYR A 437 -37.96 -7.58 13.61
C TYR A 437 -37.46 -8.13 14.96
N ASP A 438 -37.94 -9.33 15.30
CA ASP A 438 -37.40 -10.06 16.43
C ASP A 438 -35.91 -10.40 16.21
N ALA A 439 -35.08 -10.01 17.17
CA ALA A 439 -33.62 -10.17 17.14
C ALA A 439 -33.16 -11.60 16.88
N GLU A 440 -33.86 -12.60 17.42
CA GLU A 440 -33.53 -14.01 17.21
C GLU A 440 -33.79 -14.43 15.76
N ARG A 441 -34.87 -13.96 15.14
CA ARG A 441 -35.15 -14.23 13.72
C ARG A 441 -34.13 -13.58 12.80
N VAL A 442 -33.73 -12.34 13.07
CA VAL A 442 -32.66 -11.64 12.32
C VAL A 442 -31.36 -12.42 12.41
N PHE A 443 -31.01 -12.89 13.62
CA PHE A 443 -29.86 -13.73 13.86
C PHE A 443 -29.92 -15.06 13.09
N GLU A 444 -31.04 -15.78 13.12
CA GLU A 444 -31.21 -17.06 12.41
C GLU A 444 -31.04 -16.89 10.90
N ALA A 445 -31.62 -15.84 10.32
CA ALA A 445 -31.47 -15.51 8.90
C ALA A 445 -30.00 -15.21 8.56
N ALA A 446 -29.31 -14.40 9.37
CA ALA A 446 -27.88 -14.09 9.17
C ALA A 446 -26.99 -15.32 9.35
N ALA A 447 -27.28 -16.17 10.35
CA ALA A 447 -26.55 -17.39 10.64
C ALA A 447 -26.71 -18.44 9.53
N GLY A 448 -27.88 -18.53 8.89
CA GLY A 448 -28.12 -19.38 7.73
C GLY A 448 -27.24 -19.02 6.53
N GLU A 449 -26.96 -17.72 6.35
CA GLU A 449 -26.06 -17.24 5.29
C GLU A 449 -24.58 -17.28 5.66
N PHE A 450 -24.27 -17.22 6.95
CA PHE A 450 -22.91 -17.25 7.48
C PHE A 450 -22.23 -18.61 7.25
N SER A 451 -21.31 -18.64 6.29
CA SER A 451 -20.43 -19.80 6.09
C SER A 451 -18.98 -19.34 5.93
N PRO A 452 -18.03 -19.79 6.76
CA PRO A 452 -16.62 -19.39 6.65
C PRO A 452 -16.02 -19.68 5.26
N LYS A 453 -16.60 -20.65 4.54
CA LYS A 453 -16.18 -21.06 3.19
C LYS A 453 -16.63 -20.08 2.09
N LYS A 454 -17.63 -19.22 2.36
CA LYS A 454 -18.14 -18.21 1.41
C LYS A 454 -17.24 -16.95 1.32
N GLY A 455 -16.09 -16.92 1.98
CA GLY A 455 -15.08 -15.86 1.83
C GLY A 455 -15.55 -14.50 2.37
N PRO A 456 -15.24 -13.37 1.69
CA PRO A 456 -15.61 -12.01 2.11
C PRO A 456 -17.08 -11.82 2.48
N ARG A 457 -18.00 -12.50 1.79
CA ARG A 457 -19.44 -12.42 2.09
C ARG A 457 -19.75 -12.85 3.53
N ALA A 458 -19.09 -13.89 4.03
CA ALA A 458 -19.32 -14.40 5.38
C ALA A 458 -18.92 -13.40 6.47
N ALA A 459 -17.87 -12.62 6.22
CA ALA A 459 -17.40 -11.59 7.16
C ALA A 459 -18.45 -10.50 7.37
N SER A 460 -19.20 -10.14 6.33
CA SER A 460 -20.28 -9.17 6.42
C SER A 460 -21.46 -9.65 7.28
N PHE A 461 -21.90 -10.90 7.11
CA PHE A 461 -22.98 -11.47 7.93
C PHE A 461 -22.61 -11.59 9.40
N ALA A 462 -21.32 -11.77 9.72
CA ALA A 462 -20.85 -11.80 11.10
C ALA A 462 -21.20 -10.51 11.87
N ARG A 463 -21.15 -9.34 11.20
CA ARG A 463 -21.54 -8.05 11.80
C ARG A 463 -23.01 -8.06 12.20
N VAL A 464 -23.88 -8.45 11.26
CA VAL A 464 -25.34 -8.50 11.48
C VAL A 464 -25.67 -9.45 12.63
N MET A 465 -25.06 -10.64 12.66
CA MET A 465 -25.22 -11.59 13.77
C MET A 465 -24.86 -10.98 15.13
N ALA A 466 -23.70 -10.29 15.21
CA ALA A 466 -23.21 -9.68 16.43
C ALA A 466 -24.03 -8.49 16.93
N GLN A 467 -24.77 -7.82 16.04
CA GLN A 467 -25.68 -6.72 16.38
C GLN A 467 -27.05 -7.23 16.80
N ALA A 468 -27.60 -8.20 16.05
CA ALA A 468 -28.95 -8.70 16.27
C ALA A 468 -29.08 -9.49 17.58
N ALA A 469 -28.23 -10.50 17.79
CA ALA A 469 -28.26 -11.33 19.00
C ALA A 469 -26.84 -11.60 19.50
N PRO A 470 -26.24 -10.64 20.26
CA PRO A 470 -24.85 -10.72 20.69
C PRO A 470 -24.47 -12.04 21.35
N ASP A 471 -25.28 -12.50 22.31
CA ASP A 471 -25.07 -13.74 23.09
C ASP A 471 -25.06 -14.98 22.19
N LYS A 472 -26.09 -15.13 21.34
CA LYS A 472 -26.22 -16.25 20.38
C LYS A 472 -25.12 -16.24 19.30
N ALA A 473 -24.58 -15.07 18.97
CA ALA A 473 -23.51 -14.91 17.99
C ALA A 473 -22.12 -15.34 18.49
N LEU A 474 -21.90 -15.40 19.80
CA LEU A 474 -20.58 -15.70 20.37
C LEU A 474 -20.00 -17.02 19.84
N LEU A 475 -20.75 -18.12 19.95
CA LEU A 475 -20.26 -19.45 19.61
C LEU A 475 -20.04 -19.65 18.09
N PRO A 476 -20.99 -19.31 17.19
CA PRO A 476 -20.77 -19.43 15.74
C PRO A 476 -19.56 -18.61 15.26
N LEU A 477 -19.41 -17.37 15.73
CA LEU A 477 -18.30 -16.50 15.34
C LEU A 477 -16.97 -17.01 15.86
N ALA A 478 -16.89 -17.40 17.14
CA ALA A 478 -15.67 -17.98 17.72
C ALA A 478 -15.29 -19.30 17.03
N ARG A 479 -16.27 -20.17 16.70
CA ARG A 479 -16.03 -21.44 16.00
C ARG A 479 -15.48 -21.20 14.60
N SER A 480 -16.05 -20.24 13.87
CA SER A 480 -15.57 -19.84 12.54
C SER A 480 -14.11 -19.39 12.58
N LEU A 481 -13.72 -18.57 13.55
CA LEU A 481 -12.33 -18.13 13.73
C LEU A 481 -11.39 -19.28 14.10
N GLY A 482 -11.85 -20.19 14.98
CA GLY A 482 -11.08 -21.37 15.38
C GLY A 482 -10.84 -22.35 14.22
N GLU A 483 -11.78 -22.46 13.27
CA GLU A 483 -11.67 -23.34 12.11
C GLU A 483 -10.84 -22.73 10.97
N THR A 484 -10.99 -21.43 10.72
CA THR A 484 -10.21 -20.70 9.71
C THR A 484 -8.75 -20.47 10.12
N ALA A 485 -8.40 -20.67 11.40
CA ALA A 485 -7.02 -20.58 11.86
C ALA A 485 -6.02 -21.47 11.10
N ARG A 486 -6.50 -22.57 10.49
CA ARG A 486 -5.66 -23.62 9.90
C ARG A 486 -5.68 -23.69 8.37
N SER A 487 -6.12 -22.65 7.68
CA SER A 487 -6.12 -22.69 6.21
C SER A 487 -4.72 -22.93 5.66
N LYS A 488 -4.62 -23.95 4.81
CA LYS A 488 -3.38 -24.37 4.15
C LYS A 488 -3.21 -23.71 2.78
N THR A 489 -3.95 -22.63 2.49
CA THR A 489 -3.84 -21.97 1.19
C THR A 489 -2.42 -21.46 0.96
N LYS A 490 -1.77 -21.95 -0.09
CA LYS A 490 -0.45 -21.46 -0.54
C LYS A 490 -0.57 -20.21 -1.40
N ASN A 491 -1.78 -19.83 -1.83
CA ASN A 491 -1.99 -18.67 -2.69
C ASN A 491 -1.99 -17.37 -1.86
N PRO A 492 -1.05 -16.43 -2.11
CA PRO A 492 -0.92 -15.21 -1.30
C PRO A 492 -2.17 -14.32 -1.36
N LYS A 493 -2.85 -14.21 -2.52
CA LYS A 493 -4.07 -13.40 -2.65
C LYS A 493 -5.21 -13.95 -1.81
N ARG A 494 -5.45 -15.27 -1.89
CA ARG A 494 -6.46 -15.94 -1.06
C ARG A 494 -6.12 -15.84 0.43
N ARG A 495 -4.83 -15.88 0.78
CA ARG A 495 -4.38 -15.70 2.17
C ARG A 495 -4.68 -14.30 2.68
N GLU A 496 -4.47 -13.27 1.86
CA GLU A 496 -4.80 -11.88 2.21
C GLU A 496 -6.32 -11.69 2.38
N GLU A 497 -7.12 -12.19 1.44
CA GLU A 497 -8.59 -12.19 1.54
C GLU A 497 -9.07 -12.91 2.81
N GLU A 498 -8.49 -14.05 3.12
CA GLU A 498 -8.82 -14.81 4.33
C GLU A 498 -8.42 -14.08 5.62
N LEU A 499 -7.27 -13.41 5.62
CA LEU A 499 -6.87 -12.57 6.75
C LEU A 499 -7.84 -11.41 6.97
N GLU A 500 -8.36 -10.81 5.89
CA GLU A 500 -9.35 -9.74 5.97
C GLU A 500 -10.71 -10.24 6.47
N VAL A 501 -11.15 -11.41 5.99
CA VAL A 501 -12.35 -12.09 6.52
C VAL A 501 -12.20 -12.34 8.02
N ARG A 502 -11.05 -12.87 8.46
CA ARG A 502 -10.79 -13.15 9.88
C ARG A 502 -10.73 -11.87 10.72
N ARG A 503 -10.20 -10.76 10.19
CA ARG A 503 -10.22 -9.46 10.88
C ARG A 503 -11.64 -8.99 11.11
N THR A 504 -12.49 -9.09 10.10
CA THR A 504 -13.89 -8.67 10.19
C THR A 504 -14.68 -9.54 11.17
N ILE A 505 -14.54 -10.87 11.10
CA ILE A 505 -15.20 -11.78 12.05
C ILE A 505 -14.71 -11.53 13.49
N ARG A 506 -13.42 -11.23 13.71
CA ARG A 506 -12.91 -10.83 15.03
C ARG A 506 -13.51 -9.52 15.54
N ALA A 507 -13.70 -8.53 14.66
CA ALA A 507 -14.35 -7.27 15.04
C ALA A 507 -15.82 -7.51 15.43
N ALA A 508 -16.53 -8.34 14.67
CA ALA A 508 -17.89 -8.79 15.02
C ALA A 508 -17.92 -9.54 16.36
N LEU A 509 -17.02 -10.50 16.60
CA LEU A 509 -16.95 -11.23 17.87
C LEU A 509 -16.68 -10.30 19.06
N ARG A 510 -15.80 -9.29 18.90
CA ARG A 510 -15.58 -8.27 19.94
C ARG A 510 -16.83 -7.45 20.21
N THR A 511 -17.57 -7.09 19.16
CA THR A 511 -18.84 -6.36 19.28
C THR A 511 -19.88 -7.19 20.02
N ALA A 512 -20.01 -8.48 19.67
CA ALA A 512 -20.88 -9.42 20.36
C ALA A 512 -20.53 -9.52 21.86
N VAL A 513 -19.25 -9.69 22.20
CA VAL A 513 -18.79 -9.69 23.60
C VAL A 513 -19.07 -8.36 24.31
N ALA A 514 -18.92 -7.23 23.62
CA ALA A 514 -19.11 -5.90 24.20
C ALA A 514 -20.57 -5.61 24.60
N ASN A 515 -21.50 -6.21 23.84
CA ASN A 515 -22.95 -6.02 23.90
C ASN A 515 -23.69 -7.23 24.46
N ALA A 516 -22.96 -8.28 24.88
CA ALA A 516 -23.54 -9.46 25.52
C ALA A 516 -24.35 -9.04 26.76
N GLU A 517 -25.61 -9.48 26.83
CA GLU A 517 -26.48 -9.20 27.96
C GLU A 517 -26.21 -10.17 29.11
N HIS A 518 -25.77 -11.38 28.76
CA HIS A 518 -25.53 -12.50 29.68
C HIS A 518 -24.03 -12.89 29.68
N PRO A 519 -23.15 -12.13 30.37
CA PRO A 519 -21.72 -12.41 30.39
C PRO A 519 -21.37 -13.82 30.93
N GLU A 520 -22.23 -14.41 31.77
CA GLU A 520 -22.13 -15.80 32.22
C GLU A 520 -22.08 -16.81 31.06
N GLU A 521 -22.76 -16.53 29.93
CA GLU A 521 -22.68 -17.41 28.76
C GLU A 521 -21.26 -17.45 28.17
N ILE A 522 -20.54 -16.31 28.20
CA ILE A 522 -19.12 -16.27 27.80
C ILE A 522 -18.30 -17.18 28.72
N GLU A 523 -18.56 -17.14 30.03
CA GLU A 523 -17.87 -18.00 31.00
C GLU A 523 -18.19 -19.48 30.77
N GLU A 524 -19.45 -19.83 30.52
CA GLU A 524 -19.88 -21.19 30.22
C GLU A 524 -19.24 -21.73 28.94
N LEU A 525 -19.20 -20.92 27.87
CA LEU A 525 -18.52 -21.26 26.61
C LEU A 525 -17.01 -21.43 26.79
N LEU A 526 -16.39 -20.65 27.68
CA LEU A 526 -14.98 -20.81 28.05
C LEU A 526 -14.74 -22.06 28.91
N LYS A 527 -15.71 -22.50 29.72
CA LYS A 527 -15.65 -23.73 30.52
C LYS A 527 -15.94 -25.00 29.71
N ASP A 528 -16.69 -24.90 28.61
CA ASP A 528 -17.10 -26.05 27.81
C ASP A 528 -15.91 -26.69 27.06
N SER A 529 -15.35 -27.75 27.65
CA SER A 529 -14.23 -28.51 27.11
C SER A 529 -14.55 -29.23 25.79
N ARG A 530 -15.83 -29.33 25.41
CA ARG A 530 -16.26 -29.83 24.09
C ARG A 530 -15.91 -28.86 22.96
N GLN A 531 -15.73 -27.57 23.27
CA GLN A 531 -15.28 -26.61 22.27
C GLN A 531 -13.78 -26.77 21.97
N LYS A 532 -13.42 -26.61 20.69
CA LYS A 532 -12.03 -26.64 20.26
C LYS A 532 -11.23 -25.56 20.99
N VAL A 533 -10.00 -25.87 21.41
CA VAL A 533 -9.10 -24.92 22.09
C VAL A 533 -8.95 -23.61 21.31
N ALA A 534 -8.84 -23.67 19.98
CA ALA A 534 -8.75 -22.48 19.13
C ALA A 534 -9.99 -21.56 19.21
N THR A 535 -11.19 -22.15 19.31
CA THR A 535 -12.45 -21.41 19.51
C THR A 535 -12.45 -20.69 20.85
N ARG A 536 -12.12 -21.42 21.93
CA ARG A 536 -12.04 -20.86 23.29
C ARG A 536 -10.99 -19.74 23.39
N ARG A 537 -9.86 -19.86 22.69
CA ARG A 537 -8.84 -18.78 22.60
C ARG A 537 -9.35 -17.50 21.92
N GLU A 538 -10.06 -17.62 20.80
CA GLU A 538 -10.59 -16.42 20.11
C GLU A 538 -11.70 -15.75 20.93
N LEU A 539 -12.52 -16.52 21.62
CA LEU A 539 -13.48 -16.01 22.60
C LEU A 539 -12.77 -15.29 23.76
N LEU A 540 -11.74 -15.91 24.35
CA LEU A 540 -10.95 -15.30 25.42
C LEU A 540 -10.29 -13.99 24.99
N ARG A 541 -9.78 -13.94 23.75
CA ARG A 541 -9.17 -12.74 23.18
C ARG A 541 -10.19 -11.62 22.99
N ALA A 542 -11.43 -11.94 22.59
CA ALA A 542 -12.49 -10.95 22.48
C ALA A 542 -12.96 -10.47 23.87
N ALA A 543 -13.13 -11.40 24.81
CA ALA A 543 -13.47 -11.15 26.22
C ALA A 543 -12.48 -10.20 26.91
N GLY A 544 -11.18 -10.33 26.62
CA GLY A 544 -10.12 -9.51 27.21
C GLY A 544 -10.36 -7.99 27.12
N ALA A 545 -10.86 -7.51 25.98
CA ALA A 545 -11.13 -6.09 25.75
C ALA A 545 -12.28 -5.54 26.62
N HIS A 546 -13.17 -6.41 27.10
CA HIS A 546 -14.37 -6.07 27.86
C HIS A 546 -14.38 -6.66 29.27
N ARG A 547 -13.24 -7.13 29.77
CA ARG A 547 -13.12 -7.85 31.06
C ARG A 547 -13.81 -7.18 32.25
N LYS A 548 -13.81 -5.84 32.30
CA LYS A 548 -14.44 -5.07 33.40
C LYS A 548 -15.95 -5.26 33.45
N LYS A 549 -16.59 -5.57 32.32
CA LYS A 549 -18.03 -5.81 32.20
C LYS A 549 -18.42 -7.26 32.53
N LEU A 550 -17.49 -8.21 32.40
CA LEU A 550 -17.81 -9.63 32.45
C LEU A 550 -18.19 -10.13 33.85
N GLY A 551 -17.73 -9.47 34.93
CA GLY A 551 -18.06 -9.88 36.30
C GLY A 551 -17.37 -11.17 36.79
N PHE A 552 -16.56 -11.85 35.95
CA PHE A 552 -15.74 -13.01 36.32
C PHE A 552 -14.27 -12.83 35.91
N SER A 553 -13.36 -13.60 36.54
CA SER A 553 -11.93 -13.56 36.20
C SER A 553 -11.61 -14.46 35.01
N LEU A 554 -10.81 -13.93 34.08
CA LEU A 554 -10.30 -14.67 32.93
C LEU A 554 -9.06 -15.52 33.27
N ALA A 555 -8.43 -15.29 34.42
CA ALA A 555 -7.18 -15.93 34.83
C ALA A 555 -7.20 -17.47 34.81
N PRO A 556 -8.27 -18.16 35.29
CA PRO A 556 -8.30 -19.62 35.31
C PRO A 556 -8.18 -20.27 33.93
N PHE A 557 -8.67 -19.58 32.88
CA PHE A 557 -8.65 -20.10 31.51
C PHE A 557 -7.31 -19.85 30.80
N LEU A 558 -6.55 -18.84 31.24
CA LEU A 558 -5.32 -18.43 30.56
C LEU A 558 -4.24 -19.52 30.59
N THR A 559 -4.06 -20.23 31.70
CA THR A 559 -3.02 -21.27 31.82
C THR A 559 -3.25 -22.41 30.83
N GLU A 560 -4.50 -22.87 30.69
CA GLU A 560 -4.87 -23.93 29.74
C GLU A 560 -4.77 -23.44 28.29
N LEU A 561 -5.38 -22.28 28.00
CA LEU A 561 -5.55 -21.79 26.63
C LEU A 561 -4.28 -21.16 26.05
N ALA A 562 -3.37 -20.68 26.90
CA ALA A 562 -2.01 -20.26 26.55
C ALA A 562 -1.02 -21.43 26.53
N SER A 563 -1.46 -22.67 26.29
CA SER A 563 -0.54 -23.79 26.07
C SER A 563 0.07 -23.74 24.66
N GLY A 564 1.39 -23.93 24.58
CA GLY A 564 2.17 -23.92 23.35
C GLY A 564 2.36 -22.53 22.73
N PHE A 565 3.19 -22.45 21.69
CA PHE A 565 3.55 -21.19 21.04
C PHE A 565 2.34 -20.39 20.54
N GLU A 566 1.44 -21.02 19.79
CA GLU A 566 0.28 -20.32 19.20
C GLU A 566 -0.63 -19.73 20.29
N GLY A 567 -0.88 -20.48 21.36
CA GLY A 567 -1.71 -20.04 22.48
C GLY A 567 -1.09 -18.85 23.20
N GLU A 568 0.17 -18.97 23.64
CA GLU A 568 0.88 -17.88 24.32
C GLU A 568 1.00 -16.64 23.43
N TYR A 569 1.35 -16.81 22.15
CA TYR A 569 1.58 -15.71 21.22
C TYR A 569 0.29 -14.91 20.95
N VAL A 570 -0.82 -15.60 20.69
CA VAL A 570 -2.12 -14.95 20.40
C VAL A 570 -2.68 -14.23 21.62
N LEU A 571 -2.45 -14.77 22.82
CA LEU A 571 -2.96 -14.24 24.08
C LEU A 571 -2.00 -13.27 24.77
N LEU A 572 -0.82 -13.00 24.20
CA LEU A 572 0.24 -12.24 24.86
C LEU A 572 -0.20 -10.86 25.36
N GLU A 573 -1.00 -10.15 24.58
CA GLU A 573 -1.56 -8.86 24.96
C GLU A 573 -2.43 -8.99 26.22
N LEU A 574 -3.35 -9.95 26.22
CA LEU A 574 -4.23 -10.21 27.36
C LEU A 574 -3.45 -10.67 28.59
N LEU A 575 -2.40 -11.50 28.39
CA LEU A 575 -1.52 -11.95 29.46
C LEU A 575 -0.83 -10.77 30.15
N LEU A 576 -0.29 -9.80 29.37
CA LEU A 576 0.33 -8.60 29.94
C LEU A 576 -0.68 -7.67 30.62
N GLU A 577 -1.90 -7.57 30.11
CA GLU A 577 -2.92 -6.72 30.71
C GLU A 577 -3.51 -7.31 32.01
N LEU A 578 -3.44 -8.63 32.20
CA LEU A 578 -3.92 -9.38 33.38
C LEU A 578 -2.77 -9.80 34.30
N ASP A 579 -1.61 -9.19 34.15
CA ASP A 579 -0.36 -9.61 34.75
C ASP A 579 -0.43 -9.81 36.28
N THR A 580 -1.19 -8.98 37.03
CA THR A 580 -1.39 -9.14 38.48
C THR A 580 -2.23 -10.36 38.85
N GLU A 581 -3.13 -10.80 37.97
CA GLU A 581 -4.03 -11.94 38.16
C GLU A 581 -3.45 -13.26 37.61
N LEU A 582 -2.35 -13.20 36.85
CA LEU A 582 -1.74 -14.39 36.27
C LEU A 582 -1.26 -15.38 37.33
N ASP A 583 -1.44 -16.66 37.03
CA ASP A 583 -0.78 -17.75 37.73
C ASP A 583 0.76 -17.52 37.76
N PRO A 584 1.43 -17.65 38.92
CA PRO A 584 2.87 -17.41 39.02
C PRO A 584 3.72 -18.25 38.08
N LYS A 585 3.30 -19.48 37.74
CA LYS A 585 4.04 -20.32 36.79
C LYS A 585 3.90 -19.79 35.36
N LEU A 586 2.69 -19.37 34.98
CA LEU A 586 2.45 -18.74 33.68
C LEU A 586 3.25 -17.45 33.54
N ARG A 587 3.25 -16.59 34.57
CA ARG A 587 4.06 -15.36 34.60
C ARG A 587 5.56 -15.67 34.46
N SER A 588 6.08 -16.59 35.28
CA SER A 588 7.49 -16.99 35.22
C SER A 588 7.87 -17.56 33.85
N ARG A 589 6.96 -18.28 33.19
CA ARG A 589 7.16 -18.79 31.83
C ARG A 589 7.29 -17.67 30.80
N ILE A 590 6.44 -16.64 30.85
CA ILE A 590 6.52 -15.47 29.95
C ILE A 590 7.85 -14.72 30.15
N GLU A 591 8.25 -14.49 31.40
CA GLU A 591 9.54 -13.89 31.74
C GLU A 591 10.71 -14.75 31.23
N GLY A 592 10.61 -16.08 31.41
CA GLY A 592 11.55 -17.06 30.89
C GLY A 592 11.68 -17.03 29.37
N ARG A 593 10.58 -16.86 28.63
CA ARG A 593 10.61 -16.72 27.16
C ARG A 593 11.44 -15.52 26.73
N LEU A 594 11.28 -14.39 27.42
CA LEU A 594 12.08 -13.20 27.11
C LEU A 594 13.57 -13.48 27.36
N ALA A 595 13.88 -14.22 28.43
CA ALA A 595 15.23 -14.68 28.76
C ALA A 595 15.78 -15.77 27.80
N GLY A 596 15.00 -16.21 26.81
CA GLY A 596 15.41 -17.20 25.81
C GLY A 596 15.07 -18.65 26.16
N GLN A 597 14.31 -18.89 27.23
CA GLN A 597 13.85 -20.22 27.61
C GLN A 597 12.68 -20.63 26.71
N ALA A 598 12.88 -21.63 25.87
CA ALA A 598 11.85 -22.19 24.99
C ALA A 598 11.43 -23.57 25.47
N ASP A 599 10.18 -23.95 25.21
CA ASP A 599 9.75 -25.34 25.40
C ASP A 599 10.40 -26.21 24.32
N ALA A 600 10.48 -27.51 24.58
CA ALA A 600 11.14 -28.45 23.67
C ALA A 600 10.51 -28.49 22.26
N ASP A 601 9.23 -28.10 22.13
CA ASP A 601 8.49 -28.06 20.86
C ASP A 601 8.64 -26.72 20.10
N TRP A 602 9.22 -25.69 20.71
CA TRP A 602 9.38 -24.39 20.07
C TRP A 602 10.60 -24.38 19.16
N GLN A 603 10.38 -24.03 17.89
CA GLN A 603 11.47 -23.70 16.97
C GLN A 603 12.09 -22.34 17.35
N PRO A 604 13.38 -22.09 17.08
CA PRO A 604 14.01 -20.79 17.36
C PRO A 604 13.25 -19.59 16.77
N VAL A 605 12.66 -19.75 15.58
CA VAL A 605 11.84 -18.71 14.95
C VAL A 605 10.58 -18.36 15.76
N HIS A 606 9.97 -19.34 16.44
CA HIS A 606 8.83 -19.10 17.33
C HIS A 606 9.25 -18.27 18.53
N LEU A 607 10.38 -18.62 19.17
CA LEU A 607 10.93 -17.86 20.27
C LEU A 607 11.24 -16.41 19.86
N PHE A 608 11.89 -16.19 18.71
CA PHE A 608 12.21 -14.82 18.26
C PHE A 608 10.96 -14.01 17.92
N ALA A 609 9.96 -14.62 17.29
CA ALA A 609 8.69 -13.96 17.02
C ALA A 609 7.99 -13.57 18.33
N TYR A 610 7.99 -14.47 19.31
CA TYR A 610 7.44 -14.23 20.64
C TYR A 610 8.15 -13.09 21.37
N GLN A 611 9.48 -13.15 21.47
CA GLN A 611 10.31 -12.13 22.12
C GLN A 611 10.11 -10.76 21.48
N THR A 612 10.09 -10.71 20.14
CA THR A 612 9.84 -9.47 19.40
C THR A 612 8.49 -8.88 19.77
N ARG A 613 7.42 -9.70 19.71
CA ARG A 613 6.07 -9.23 20.01
C ARG A 613 5.90 -8.82 21.47
N LEU A 614 6.56 -9.52 22.39
CA LEU A 614 6.59 -9.17 23.81
C LEU A 614 7.23 -7.80 24.01
N LEU A 615 8.42 -7.57 23.44
CA LEU A 615 9.14 -6.29 23.54
C LEU A 615 8.38 -5.12 22.91
N GLU A 616 7.72 -5.34 21.77
CA GLU A 616 6.79 -4.36 21.16
C GLU A 616 5.68 -3.98 22.14
N LEU A 617 4.96 -4.97 22.68
CA LEU A 617 3.85 -4.73 23.61
C LEU A 617 4.32 -4.02 24.89
N LEU A 618 5.48 -4.40 25.42
CA LEU A 618 6.07 -3.76 26.60
C LEU A 618 6.43 -2.29 26.37
N THR A 619 6.75 -1.93 25.13
CA THR A 619 7.12 -0.56 24.70
C THR A 619 5.87 0.28 24.39
N GLU A 620 4.93 -0.27 23.61
CA GLU A 620 3.75 0.46 23.09
C GLU A 620 2.66 0.66 24.14
N ARG A 621 2.55 -0.24 25.13
CA ARG A 621 1.43 -0.21 26.08
C ARG A 621 1.76 0.61 27.34
N PRO A 622 0.74 1.31 27.89
CA PRO A 622 0.85 1.96 29.19
C PRO A 622 0.78 0.90 30.31
N LEU A 623 1.90 0.21 30.52
CA LEU A 623 2.06 -0.76 31.61
C LEU A 623 2.57 -0.07 32.88
N SER A 624 2.29 -0.65 34.04
CA SER A 624 2.82 -0.11 35.29
C SER A 624 4.37 -0.22 35.33
N PRO A 625 5.05 0.71 36.03
CA PRO A 625 6.50 0.62 36.24
C PRO A 625 6.95 -0.71 36.86
N GLU A 626 6.12 -1.33 37.70
CA GLU A 626 6.40 -2.63 38.34
C GLU A 626 6.34 -3.78 37.35
N THR A 627 5.38 -3.77 36.42
CA THR A 627 5.32 -4.75 35.32
C THR A 627 6.54 -4.60 34.42
N ARG A 628 6.89 -3.37 34.00
CA ARG A 628 8.09 -3.14 33.18
C ARG A 628 9.37 -3.59 33.90
N ALA A 629 9.52 -3.29 35.19
CA ALA A 629 10.71 -3.66 35.95
C ALA A 629 10.94 -5.18 36.02
N ARG A 630 9.89 -6.01 36.00
CA ARG A 630 10.02 -7.48 36.02
C ARG A 630 10.65 -8.06 34.76
N PHE A 631 10.40 -7.43 33.61
CA PHE A 631 10.96 -7.89 32.33
C PHE A 631 12.41 -7.45 32.09
N LEU A 632 13.03 -6.70 33.01
CA LEU A 632 14.41 -6.22 32.86
C LEU A 632 15.42 -7.36 32.71
N ALA A 633 15.38 -8.37 33.60
CA ALA A 633 16.33 -9.49 33.55
C ALA A 633 16.21 -10.29 32.25
N GLY A 634 14.99 -10.53 31.77
CA GLY A 634 14.77 -11.17 30.47
C GLY A 634 15.28 -10.32 29.30
N THR A 635 15.13 -9.00 29.40
CA THR A 635 15.60 -8.05 28.37
C THR A 635 17.12 -8.06 28.25
N GLU A 636 17.85 -8.16 29.36
CA GLU A 636 19.31 -8.27 29.33
C GLU A 636 19.78 -9.50 28.55
N SER A 637 19.12 -10.64 28.74
CA SER A 637 19.37 -11.83 27.93
C SER A 637 18.98 -11.62 26.47
N ALA A 638 17.88 -10.91 26.19
CA ALA A 638 17.42 -10.61 24.83
C ALA A 638 18.41 -9.74 24.04
N LEU A 639 19.23 -8.90 24.69
CA LEU A 639 20.36 -8.19 24.06
C LEU A 639 21.44 -9.14 23.50
N SER A 640 21.44 -10.40 23.92
CA SER A 640 22.32 -11.46 23.39
C SER A 640 21.64 -12.36 22.37
N SER A 641 20.39 -12.08 22.00
CA SER A 641 19.67 -12.85 20.99
C SER A 641 20.39 -12.80 19.65
N PRO A 642 20.49 -13.90 18.89
CA PRO A 642 21.02 -13.86 17.52
C PRO A 642 20.12 -13.06 16.57
N SER A 643 18.84 -12.87 16.91
CA SER A 643 17.90 -12.09 16.11
C SER A 643 18.14 -10.59 16.27
N ARG A 644 18.47 -9.91 15.17
CA ARG A 644 18.58 -8.44 15.07
C ARG A 644 17.34 -7.73 15.63
N VAL A 645 16.15 -8.24 15.30
CA VAL A 645 14.87 -7.62 15.68
C VAL A 645 14.65 -7.71 17.20
N VAL A 646 15.01 -8.84 17.82
CA VAL A 646 14.92 -9.00 19.28
C VAL A 646 15.87 -8.06 20.00
N ARG A 647 17.13 -7.95 19.55
CA ARG A 647 18.10 -7.00 20.14
C ARG A 647 17.62 -5.55 20.03
N THR A 648 17.07 -5.19 18.87
CA THR A 648 16.50 -3.85 18.64
C THR A 648 15.31 -3.57 19.56
N GLY A 649 14.36 -4.51 19.65
CA GLY A 649 13.23 -4.40 20.58
C GLY A 649 13.65 -4.30 22.05
N ALA A 650 14.71 -5.02 22.45
CA ALA A 650 15.25 -4.97 23.80
C ALA A 650 15.86 -3.59 24.11
N LEU A 651 16.61 -3.02 23.16
CA LEU A 651 17.16 -1.66 23.28
C LEU A 651 16.07 -0.58 23.38
N LEU A 652 14.99 -0.72 22.59
CA LEU A 652 13.83 0.16 22.65
C LEU A 652 13.13 0.06 24.00
N PHE A 653 12.88 -1.15 24.49
CA PHE A 653 12.25 -1.36 25.79
C PHE A 653 13.08 -0.76 26.94
N LEU A 654 14.41 -0.89 26.93
CA LEU A 654 15.28 -0.30 27.96
C LEU A 654 15.18 1.24 28.04
N ARG A 655 14.75 1.91 26.97
CA ARG A 655 14.53 3.37 26.98
C ARG A 655 13.22 3.77 27.69
N GLU A 656 12.30 2.82 27.82
CA GLU A 656 10.98 2.99 28.44
C GLU A 656 10.97 2.60 29.94
N VAL A 657 12.06 2.03 30.44
CA VAL A 657 12.22 1.68 31.86
C VAL A 657 13.03 2.76 32.57
N ASP A 658 12.81 2.91 33.88
CA ASP A 658 13.65 3.74 34.75
C ASP A 658 15.15 3.42 34.50
N PRO A 659 15.92 4.37 33.97
CA PRO A 659 17.33 4.15 33.64
C PRO A 659 18.17 3.66 34.83
N ARG A 660 17.78 4.00 36.07
CA ARG A 660 18.48 3.55 37.28
C ARG A 660 18.35 2.05 37.48
N LYS A 661 17.18 1.48 37.15
CA LYS A 661 16.93 0.03 37.24
C LYS A 661 17.57 -0.72 36.06
N ALA A 662 17.64 -0.10 34.89
CA ALA A 662 18.24 -0.67 33.69
C ALA A 662 19.79 -0.61 33.67
N ARG A 663 20.44 -0.15 34.74
CA ARG A 663 21.90 0.03 34.80
C ARG A 663 22.68 -1.27 34.59
N ALA A 664 22.14 -2.42 35.01
CA ALA A 664 22.80 -3.71 34.81
C ALA A 664 22.98 -4.06 33.31
N ALA A 665 22.13 -3.53 32.42
CA ALA A 665 22.25 -3.69 30.97
C ALA A 665 23.36 -2.83 30.34
N GLU A 666 23.93 -1.84 31.05
CA GLU A 666 24.83 -0.83 30.49
C GLU A 666 26.03 -1.44 29.75
N ALA A 667 26.71 -2.41 30.38
CA ALA A 667 27.87 -3.07 29.80
C ALA A 667 27.54 -3.79 28.49
N ARG A 668 26.36 -4.43 28.42
CA ARG A 668 25.90 -5.14 27.23
C ARG A 668 25.48 -4.18 26.11
N VAL A 669 24.84 -3.07 26.45
CA VAL A 669 24.51 -2.01 25.49
C VAL A 669 25.79 -1.42 24.86
N LEU A 670 26.83 -1.18 25.65
CA LEU A 670 28.13 -0.73 25.15
C LEU A 670 28.79 -1.75 24.22
N GLU A 671 28.72 -3.04 24.57
CA GLU A 671 29.24 -4.11 23.71
C GLU A 671 28.52 -4.15 22.35
N LEU A 672 27.19 -4.04 22.33
CA LEU A 672 26.41 -3.97 21.09
C LEU A 672 26.79 -2.74 20.26
N LEU A 673 26.93 -1.58 20.89
CA LEU A 673 27.36 -0.35 20.22
C LEU A 673 28.73 -0.52 19.51
N ASP A 674 29.64 -1.28 20.12
CA ASP A 674 31.00 -1.49 19.61
C ASP A 674 31.11 -2.60 18.56
N ARG A 675 30.36 -3.69 18.75
CA ARG A 675 30.67 -4.98 18.09
C ARG A 675 29.50 -5.59 17.33
N ASP A 676 28.29 -5.07 17.42
CA ASP A 676 27.17 -5.63 16.67
C ASP A 676 27.41 -5.48 15.16
N GLU A 677 27.14 -6.53 14.40
CA GLU A 677 27.34 -6.53 12.95
C GLU A 677 26.34 -5.61 12.22
N TRP A 678 25.20 -5.28 12.86
CA TRP A 678 24.14 -4.47 12.28
C TRP A 678 24.22 -3.01 12.75
N LEU A 679 24.40 -2.09 11.81
CA LEU A 679 24.44 -0.64 12.08
C LEU A 679 23.19 -0.12 12.79
N GLU A 680 22.02 -0.70 12.49
CA GLU A 680 20.75 -0.33 13.13
C GLU A 680 20.76 -0.66 14.63
N VAL A 681 21.30 -1.83 15.02
CA VAL A 681 21.43 -2.23 16.43
C VAL A 681 22.45 -1.34 17.14
N ARG A 682 23.58 -1.03 16.49
CA ARG A 682 24.58 -0.09 17.02
C ARG A 682 23.97 1.31 17.24
N ALA A 683 23.18 1.80 16.29
CA ALA A 683 22.52 3.10 16.38
C ALA A 683 21.51 3.14 17.53
N GLU A 684 20.65 2.14 17.67
CA GLU A 684 19.75 2.06 18.83
C GLU A 684 20.52 1.89 20.14
N ALA A 685 21.62 1.12 20.16
CA ALA A 685 22.47 0.97 21.33
C ALA A 685 23.10 2.29 21.76
N ALA A 686 23.50 3.16 20.82
CA ALA A 686 23.96 4.51 21.13
C ALA A 686 22.87 5.33 21.82
N ILE A 687 21.65 5.33 21.27
CA ILE A 687 20.52 6.11 21.82
C ILE A 687 20.12 5.60 23.21
N THR A 688 20.07 4.28 23.38
CA THR A 688 19.80 3.63 24.66
C THR A 688 20.90 3.96 25.67
N TYR A 689 22.18 3.86 25.28
CA TYR A 689 23.30 4.23 26.16
C TYR A 689 23.23 5.69 26.58
N GLY A 690 22.93 6.62 25.67
CA GLY A 690 22.72 8.03 26.02
C GLY A 690 21.60 8.23 27.05
N THR A 691 20.52 7.45 26.95
CA THR A 691 19.40 7.48 27.90
C THR A 691 19.80 6.95 29.28
N LEU A 692 20.52 5.81 29.32
CA LEU A 692 21.06 5.24 30.55
C LEU A 692 22.07 6.20 31.22
N SER A 693 22.96 6.79 30.42
CA SER A 693 24.01 7.69 30.90
C SER A 693 23.47 8.97 31.53
N ALA A 694 22.32 9.49 31.05
CA ALA A 694 21.72 10.71 31.56
C ALA A 694 21.27 10.57 33.03
N ALA A 695 21.01 9.34 33.48
CA ALA A 695 20.61 9.03 34.85
C ALA A 695 21.77 8.62 35.76
N LEU A 696 23.00 8.53 35.24
CA LEU A 696 24.18 8.19 36.04
C LEU A 696 24.50 9.30 37.06
N PRO A 697 25.17 8.96 38.18
CA PRO A 697 25.80 9.94 39.04
C PRO A 697 26.79 10.81 38.25
N GLU A 698 26.97 12.07 38.63
CA GLU A 698 27.80 13.03 37.89
C GLU A 698 29.23 12.53 37.65
N ALA A 699 29.81 11.81 38.62
CA ALA A 699 31.14 11.21 38.52
C ALA A 699 31.26 10.17 37.38
N ASP A 700 30.17 9.48 37.04
CA ASP A 700 30.14 8.46 35.99
C ASP A 700 29.72 9.05 34.62
N LYS A 701 29.02 10.20 34.61
CA LYS A 701 28.56 10.86 33.37
C LYS A 701 29.73 11.24 32.47
N ASP A 702 30.79 11.83 33.02
CA ASP A 702 31.97 12.24 32.24
C ASP A 702 32.58 11.06 31.47
N ARG A 703 32.62 9.88 32.09
CA ARG A 703 33.11 8.64 31.46
C ARG A 703 32.19 8.18 30.34
N ALA A 704 30.88 8.22 30.56
CA ALA A 704 29.88 7.87 29.54
C ALA A 704 29.91 8.84 28.34
N GLU A 705 30.12 10.13 28.60
CA GLU A 705 30.26 11.14 27.55
C GLU A 705 31.53 10.94 26.71
N GLU A 706 32.67 10.60 27.34
CA GLU A 706 33.88 10.26 26.58
C GLU A 706 33.69 8.97 25.76
N ALA A 707 32.97 8.00 26.30
CA ALA A 707 32.62 6.79 25.58
C ALA A 707 31.81 7.10 24.31
N LEU A 708 30.79 7.97 24.39
CA LEU A 708 29.99 8.39 23.23
C LEU A 708 30.80 9.28 22.26
N ALA A 709 31.54 10.27 22.78
CA ALA A 709 32.31 11.21 21.98
C ALA A 709 33.43 10.52 21.19
N SER A 710 34.17 9.61 21.82
CA SER A 710 35.23 8.85 21.15
C SER A 710 34.68 7.98 19.99
N ARG A 711 33.47 7.43 20.14
CA ARG A 711 32.79 6.68 19.08
C ARG A 711 32.30 7.57 17.95
N LEU A 712 31.77 8.76 18.26
CA LEU A 712 31.38 9.73 17.23
C LEU A 712 32.60 10.16 16.41
N ARG A 713 33.76 10.34 17.05
CA ARG A 713 35.00 10.67 16.35
C ARG A 713 35.45 9.57 15.38
N LYS A 714 35.30 8.29 15.78
CA LYS A 714 35.73 7.11 14.99
C LYS A 714 34.77 6.74 13.85
N ASN A 715 33.47 6.96 14.02
CA ASN A 715 32.43 6.44 13.12
C ASN A 715 31.69 7.55 12.35
N LYS A 716 32.39 8.60 11.89
CA LYS A 716 31.74 9.73 11.21
C LYS A 716 31.17 9.40 9.83
N GLU A 717 31.76 8.40 9.18
CA GLU A 717 31.36 7.96 7.83
C GLU A 717 30.08 7.12 7.87
N GLU A 718 29.80 6.47 9.01
CA GLU A 718 28.57 5.71 9.24
C GLU A 718 27.44 6.66 9.67
N LEU A 719 26.86 7.38 8.71
CA LEU A 719 25.92 8.50 8.97
C LEU A 719 24.80 8.14 9.97
N SER A 720 24.18 6.96 9.84
CA SER A 720 23.11 6.53 10.76
C SER A 720 23.59 6.43 12.21
N LEU A 721 24.75 5.81 12.43
CA LEU A 721 25.35 5.67 13.77
C LEU A 721 25.84 7.02 14.30
N ALA A 722 26.49 7.84 13.47
CA ALA A 722 26.96 9.16 13.86
C ALA A 722 25.81 10.06 14.34
N ARG A 723 24.67 10.04 13.63
CA ARG A 723 23.46 10.76 14.03
C ARG A 723 22.89 10.24 15.34
N ALA A 724 22.86 8.92 15.53
CA ALA A 724 22.43 8.31 16.79
C ALA A 724 23.34 8.71 17.97
N LEU A 725 24.66 8.76 17.77
CA LEU A 725 25.64 9.21 18.77
C LEU A 725 25.47 10.70 19.12
N VAL A 726 25.18 11.56 18.13
CA VAL A 726 24.83 12.97 18.37
C VAL A 726 23.58 13.08 19.24
N ARG A 727 22.54 12.30 18.96
CA ARG A 727 21.32 12.27 19.79
C ARG A 727 21.59 11.73 21.19
N ALA A 728 22.48 10.75 21.34
CA ALA A 728 22.90 10.20 22.62
C ALA A 728 23.64 11.24 23.47
N LEU A 729 24.60 11.97 22.89
CA LEU A 729 25.30 13.09 23.54
C LEU A 729 24.34 14.22 23.91
N ALA A 730 23.35 14.51 23.06
CA ALA A 730 22.33 15.50 23.36
C ALA A 730 21.48 15.14 24.59
N LYS A 731 21.31 13.84 24.89
CA LYS A 731 20.60 13.39 26.10
C LYS A 731 21.45 13.50 27.36
N SER A 732 22.77 13.28 27.28
CA SER A 732 23.66 13.40 28.45
C SER A 732 23.85 14.87 28.85
N GLY A 733 24.07 15.76 27.88
CA GLY A 733 24.03 17.21 28.03
C GLY A 733 25.14 17.86 28.86
N GLY A 734 26.15 17.10 29.28
CA GLY A 734 27.30 17.59 30.04
C GLY A 734 28.30 18.37 29.19
N PRO A 735 29.33 18.96 29.83
CA PRO A 735 30.30 19.84 29.18
C PRO A 735 31.04 19.19 28.01
N ARG A 736 31.38 17.90 28.13
CA ARG A 736 32.10 17.15 27.08
C ARG A 736 31.18 16.85 25.91
N ALA A 737 29.93 16.46 26.16
CA ALA A 737 28.93 16.30 25.11
C ALA A 737 28.73 17.60 24.31
N ARG A 738 28.58 18.75 24.99
CA ARG A 738 28.47 20.07 24.34
C ARG A 738 29.69 20.40 23.47
N ALA A 739 30.90 20.14 23.96
CA ALA A 739 32.13 20.37 23.20
C ALA A 739 32.20 19.48 21.95
N GLU A 740 31.83 18.19 22.06
CA GLU A 740 31.83 17.30 20.91
C GLU A 740 30.74 17.65 19.89
N LEU A 741 29.56 18.08 20.34
CA LEU A 741 28.48 18.55 19.46
C LEU A 741 28.89 19.81 18.67
N ARG A 742 29.60 20.76 19.29
CA ARG A 742 30.20 21.90 18.57
C ARG A 742 31.22 21.44 17.52
N SER A 743 32.11 20.53 17.90
CA SER A 743 33.06 19.90 16.97
C SER A 743 32.35 19.18 15.81
N ALA A 744 31.20 18.54 16.05
CA ALA A 744 30.40 17.89 15.02
C ALA A 744 29.69 18.91 14.09
N LEU A 745 29.34 20.09 14.59
CA LEU A 745 28.79 21.20 13.81
C LEU A 745 29.86 21.83 12.90
N GLU A 746 31.08 22.02 13.41
CA GLU A 746 32.17 22.71 12.71
C GLU A 746 32.83 21.87 11.60
N LYS A 747 32.99 20.57 11.82
CA LYS A 747 33.79 19.71 10.93
C LYS A 747 33.12 19.50 9.57
N LYS A 748 33.96 19.24 8.55
CA LYS A 748 33.54 18.75 7.22
C LYS A 748 32.90 17.36 7.37
N GLY A 749 31.64 17.31 7.76
CA GLY A 749 30.81 16.11 7.83
C GLY A 749 29.54 16.27 6.99
N PRO A 750 28.77 15.19 6.81
CA PRO A 750 27.49 15.24 6.10
C PRO A 750 26.56 16.27 6.73
N ALA A 751 25.84 17.04 5.90
CA ALA A 751 25.00 18.14 6.36
C ALA A 751 23.92 17.69 7.35
N GLN A 752 23.42 16.46 7.22
CA GLN A 752 22.44 15.85 8.14
C GLN A 752 23.02 15.64 9.54
N LEU A 753 24.30 15.24 9.67
CA LEU A 753 24.96 15.09 10.96
C LEU A 753 25.16 16.44 11.64
N ARG A 754 25.57 17.44 10.87
CA ARG A 754 25.75 18.82 11.33
C ARG A 754 24.43 19.45 11.75
N GLY A 755 23.36 19.19 10.99
CA GLY A 755 21.99 19.62 11.32
C GLY A 755 21.50 19.01 12.63
N ASP A 756 21.66 17.69 12.82
CA ASP A 756 21.33 17.01 14.08
C ASP A 756 22.15 17.60 15.26
N ALA A 757 23.43 17.95 15.04
CA ALA A 757 24.27 18.59 16.07
C ALA A 757 23.81 20.02 16.39
N ALA A 758 23.44 20.82 15.38
CA ALA A 758 22.87 22.16 15.56
C ALA A 758 21.61 22.12 16.42
N GLU A 759 20.67 21.22 16.10
CA GLU A 759 19.46 21.05 16.90
C GLU A 759 19.75 20.62 18.33
N ALA A 760 20.71 19.70 18.52
CA ALA A 760 21.12 19.24 19.84
C ALA A 760 21.66 20.40 20.70
N LEU A 761 22.52 21.26 20.14
CA LEU A 761 23.04 22.45 20.83
C LEU A 761 21.93 23.43 21.22
N GLY A 762 20.95 23.64 20.34
CA GLY A 762 19.76 24.44 20.66
C GLY A 762 18.91 23.84 21.79
N ARG A 763 18.76 22.51 21.85
CA ARG A 763 18.04 21.82 22.94
C ARG A 763 18.77 21.92 24.28
N LEU A 764 20.11 21.91 24.26
CA LEU A 764 20.97 22.04 25.43
C LEU A 764 21.18 23.48 25.90
N CYS A 765 20.60 24.45 25.20
CA CYS A 765 20.78 25.88 25.46
C CYS A 765 22.26 26.30 25.43
N GLU A 766 23.04 25.78 24.46
CA GLU A 766 24.47 26.07 24.34
C GLU A 766 24.69 27.44 23.67
N THR A 767 24.78 28.49 24.49
CA THR A 767 24.96 29.87 24.02
C THR A 767 26.32 30.12 23.35
N SER A 768 27.35 29.33 23.69
CA SER A 768 28.66 29.46 23.04
C SER A 768 28.64 29.08 21.55
N ALA A 769 27.57 28.44 21.06
CA ALA A 769 27.41 28.04 19.66
C ALA A 769 26.62 29.07 18.81
N ILE A 770 26.20 30.21 19.38
CA ILE A 770 25.31 31.17 18.70
C ILE A 770 25.93 31.69 17.40
N ASP A 771 27.23 31.97 17.37
CA ASP A 771 27.91 32.53 16.19
C ASP A 771 28.09 31.48 15.09
N GLU A 772 28.44 30.24 15.44
CA GLU A 772 28.52 29.13 14.47
C GLU A 772 27.14 28.79 13.91
N LEU A 773 26.10 28.74 14.76
CA LEU A 773 24.72 28.52 14.33
C LEU A 773 24.24 29.65 13.40
N THR A 774 24.59 30.91 13.70
CA THR A 774 24.29 32.05 12.82
C THR A 774 24.95 31.87 11.47
N THR A 775 26.23 31.49 11.45
CA THR A 775 26.97 31.23 10.22
C THR A 775 26.31 30.14 9.37
N HIS A 776 25.83 29.05 10.00
CA HIS A 776 25.13 27.98 9.30
C HIS A 776 23.74 28.37 8.82
N ALA A 777 22.97 29.12 9.60
CA ALA A 777 21.68 29.64 9.18
C ALA A 777 21.83 30.56 7.95
N LEU A 778 22.85 31.42 7.95
CA LEU A 778 23.11 32.37 6.87
C LEU A 778 23.52 31.72 5.55
N VAL A 779 23.86 30.43 5.52
CA VAL A 779 24.07 29.69 4.26
C VAL A 779 22.82 29.74 3.37
N LEU A 780 21.62 29.79 3.98
CA LEU A 780 20.33 29.93 3.28
C LEU A 780 20.18 31.22 2.47
N SER A 781 21.04 32.23 2.69
CA SER A 781 21.02 33.48 1.91
C SER A 781 21.65 33.37 0.52
N ARG A 782 22.26 32.22 0.20
CA ARG A 782 23.01 31.96 -1.04
C ARG A 782 22.38 30.80 -1.81
N PRO A 783 22.74 30.57 -3.08
CA PRO A 783 22.37 29.33 -3.77
C PRO A 783 22.87 28.12 -2.97
N THR A 784 21.94 27.30 -2.48
CA THR A 784 22.21 26.20 -1.54
C THR A 784 21.95 24.85 -2.16
N THR A 785 22.72 23.83 -1.74
CA THR A 785 22.36 22.42 -1.94
C THR A 785 21.24 22.00 -0.98
N GLU A 786 20.61 20.84 -1.20
CA GLU A 786 19.62 20.29 -0.26
C GLU A 786 20.21 20.05 1.14
N GLY A 787 21.49 19.67 1.22
CA GLY A 787 22.21 19.54 2.48
C GLY A 787 22.35 20.88 3.21
N ASP A 788 22.73 21.92 2.48
CA ASP A 788 22.84 23.28 3.03
C ASP A 788 21.50 23.81 3.54
N VAL A 789 20.39 23.52 2.83
CA VAL A 789 19.04 23.86 3.28
C VAL A 789 18.72 23.16 4.60
N THR A 790 18.99 21.86 4.69
CA THR A 790 18.75 21.06 5.89
C THR A 790 19.53 21.59 7.09
N LEU A 791 20.83 21.86 6.92
CA LEU A 791 21.69 22.40 7.98
C LEU A 791 21.26 23.82 8.38
N GLY A 792 21.00 24.69 7.40
CA GLY A 792 20.62 26.08 7.65
C GLY A 792 19.31 26.20 8.43
N LEU A 793 18.29 25.41 8.08
CA LEU A 793 17.01 25.38 8.80
C LEU A 793 17.15 24.80 10.21
N ALA A 794 17.98 23.76 10.40
CA ALA A 794 18.28 23.21 11.71
C ALA A 794 18.99 24.24 12.60
N ALA A 795 19.94 24.98 12.05
CA ALA A 795 20.64 26.05 12.76
C ALA A 795 19.72 27.22 13.11
N ALA A 796 18.84 27.63 12.19
CA ALA A 796 17.81 28.65 12.45
C ALA A 796 16.84 28.22 13.57
N ARG A 797 16.41 26.94 13.59
CA ARG A 797 15.58 26.39 14.67
C ARG A 797 16.31 26.37 16.01
N ALA A 798 17.60 26.05 16.01
CA ALA A 798 18.42 26.12 17.21
C ALA A 798 18.55 27.56 17.74
N LEU A 799 18.78 28.55 16.86
CA LEU A 799 18.81 29.97 17.21
C LEU A 799 17.47 30.49 17.73
N ALA A 800 16.36 30.11 17.10
CA ALA A 800 15.02 30.47 17.56
C ALA A 800 14.76 29.96 18.98
N ARG A 801 15.22 28.74 19.29
CA ARG A 801 15.10 28.15 20.63
C ARG A 801 16.01 28.82 21.67
N LEU A 802 17.23 29.18 21.28
CA LEU A 802 18.18 29.91 22.13
C LEU A 802 17.73 31.35 22.40
N ALA A 803 17.08 31.97 21.41
CA ALA A 803 16.56 33.33 21.41
C ALA A 803 17.58 34.39 21.93
N PRO A 804 18.75 34.52 21.28
CA PRO A 804 19.68 35.59 21.62
C PRO A 804 18.98 36.95 21.46
N SER A 805 19.38 37.95 22.25
CA SER A 805 18.73 39.27 22.25
C SER A 805 18.81 39.99 20.88
N ASP A 806 19.74 39.58 20.03
CA ASP A 806 19.95 40.09 18.68
C ASP A 806 19.51 39.09 17.58
N LEU A 807 18.66 38.10 17.91
CA LEU A 807 18.17 37.08 16.96
C LEU A 807 17.64 37.69 15.66
N GLU A 808 16.80 38.71 15.78
CA GLU A 808 16.21 39.44 14.65
C GLU A 808 17.29 40.04 13.73
N LYS A 809 18.32 40.65 14.33
CA LYS A 809 19.46 41.21 13.59
C LYS A 809 20.28 40.12 12.90
N ARG A 810 20.50 38.98 13.56
CA ARG A 810 21.27 37.84 13.04
C ARG A 810 20.59 37.18 11.85
N LEU A 811 19.26 37.05 11.88
CA LEU A 811 18.48 36.41 10.82
C LEU A 811 17.95 37.39 9.76
N GLN A 812 18.19 38.70 9.90
CA GLN A 812 17.77 39.72 8.94
C GLN A 812 18.18 39.41 7.48
N PRO A 813 19.40 38.91 7.17
CA PRO A 813 19.77 38.59 5.80
C PRO A 813 18.89 37.48 5.18
N LEU A 814 18.26 36.63 5.99
CA LEU A 814 17.36 35.59 5.51
C LEU A 814 15.96 36.10 5.15
N ARG A 815 15.65 37.36 5.48
CA ARG A 815 14.39 38.04 5.13
C ARG A 815 14.50 38.91 3.89
N GLU A 816 15.69 39.01 3.30
CA GLU A 816 15.89 39.76 2.07
C GLU A 816 15.19 39.08 0.88
N LYS A 817 14.69 39.87 -0.06
CA LYS A 817 13.98 39.38 -1.26
C LYS A 817 14.81 38.45 -2.15
N SER A 818 16.13 38.41 -1.95
CA SER A 818 17.08 37.52 -2.63
C SER A 818 16.95 36.06 -2.17
N VAL A 819 16.42 35.80 -0.97
CA VAL A 819 16.21 34.45 -0.45
C VAL A 819 14.94 33.83 -1.03
N PRO A 820 14.98 32.57 -1.50
CA PRO A 820 13.80 31.90 -2.04
C PRO A 820 12.60 31.93 -1.08
N GLY A 821 11.43 32.33 -1.58
CA GLY A 821 10.18 32.44 -0.79
C GLY A 821 9.83 31.20 0.04
N PRO A 822 10.01 29.95 -0.43
CA PRO A 822 9.78 28.76 0.39
C PRO A 822 10.65 28.70 1.65
N ILE A 823 11.91 29.14 1.57
CA ILE A 823 12.83 29.19 2.72
C ILE A 823 12.38 30.28 3.70
N GLN A 824 11.96 31.45 3.20
CA GLN A 824 11.41 32.52 4.03
C GLN A 824 10.14 32.09 4.79
N GLY A 825 9.24 31.36 4.12
CA GLY A 825 8.03 30.82 4.74
C GLY A 825 8.35 29.82 5.84
N GLN A 826 9.30 28.90 5.60
CA GLN A 826 9.75 27.95 6.63
C GLN A 826 10.46 28.64 7.80
N LEU A 827 11.29 29.65 7.54
CA LEU A 827 11.96 30.42 8.58
C LEU A 827 10.96 31.17 9.46
N SER A 828 9.95 31.80 8.85
CA SER A 828 8.89 32.50 9.58
C SER A 828 8.11 31.52 10.47
N ALA A 829 7.73 30.36 9.93
CA ALA A 829 7.07 29.31 10.70
C ALA A 829 7.95 28.80 11.85
N ILE A 830 9.27 28.68 11.68
CA ILE A 830 10.20 28.29 12.75
C ILE A 830 10.21 29.33 13.87
N LEU A 831 10.29 30.62 13.53
CA LEU A 831 10.34 31.70 14.52
C LEU A 831 9.02 31.85 15.29
N GLU A 832 7.88 31.62 14.63
CA GLU A 832 6.56 31.68 15.26
C GLU A 832 6.26 30.44 16.13
N SER A 833 6.66 29.25 15.69
CA SER A 833 6.32 27.98 16.36
C SER A 833 7.29 27.55 17.45
N THR A 834 8.51 28.10 17.51
CA THR A 834 9.52 27.65 18.47
C THR A 834 9.44 28.50 19.75
N PRO A 835 8.89 27.98 20.86
CA PRO A 835 8.86 28.72 22.11
C PRO A 835 10.28 28.99 22.61
N ASN A 836 10.49 30.18 23.18
CA ASN A 836 11.74 30.57 23.80
C ASN A 836 11.99 29.74 25.09
N ALA A 837 12.50 28.52 24.90
CA ALA A 837 12.68 27.54 25.97
C ALA A 837 13.93 27.81 26.82
N CYS A 838 14.92 28.54 26.29
CA CYS A 838 16.19 28.79 26.97
C CYS A 838 16.20 30.06 27.82
N SER A 839 15.35 31.06 27.56
CA SER A 839 15.28 32.30 28.37
C SER A 839 14.71 32.14 29.78
N LYS A 840 14.08 31.00 30.09
CA LYS A 840 13.42 30.75 31.39
C LYS A 840 14.32 30.02 32.41
N LYS A 841 15.57 29.76 32.07
CA LYS A 841 16.58 29.15 32.96
C LYS A 841 17.64 30.18 33.30
#